data_AF-A0A538QIZ0-F1
#
_entry.id   AF-A0A538QIZ0-F1
#
_cell.length_a   1.000
_cell.length_b   1.000
_cell.length_c   1.000
_cell.angle_alpha   90.00
_cell.angle_beta   90.00
_cell.angle_gamma   90.00
#
_symmetry.space_group_name_H-M   'P 1'
#
loop_
_entity.id
_entity.type
_entity.pdbx_description
1 polymer ?
#
loop_
_entity_poly.entity_id
_entity_poly.type
_entity_poly.pdbx_seq_one_letter_code
_entity_poly.pdbx_strand_id
1 'polypeptide(L)'
;MTTPDPSAAHGAHLVGSVPLASAEAVFQAVAGAIGDRLRRIPDGETGPRADWIVWQLPVFTSQAAFEVVPPAPNSWRPLPRVRLEDGARPERVRFEALGYAEAAVASYRVFARLKRDGLVPVGCRFQVCLPTPLAPISAFVVPEHQAALEPIYEARLLEELQVVLDEVPHDQLAVQWDTNFEFGMLEGVFPVWFEDVKGGILERLLRISRRVPPDIELGYHFCYGDVQHRHFKEPGDAGRLVEVANALTASLGRPLHWIHLPVPRGRDDEAYYAPLAELRLRPETELYLGLVHHTDGVEGTRRRLTVAQRFVSGFGIATECGWGRRPPATIPALLRIHRELSAPVHQRGGARRRLTWPAGFERVPDDDWTRQPVDTFGLRYDTVENHGWYRNLDPTVEDLARHLGEGQLLIDYSGGTGILLDRLKLRIFDRQVGVLIADSSPKFLRVALDKFRDDERVAFRLLRWLKEQNRLAYVEEVLGPELVARGVDAIASTNAIHLYLDLPQTVASWARVLRPGGRVFVQSGNIRNPQAGPREWILDETVWAIHEVAVGLVRNDPRYAAYRPLLDDEARMRAHLAHRDRVFLPVRPLEYYVRCLEVAGFRVADVTARTIEARVDDWFEFLGAYHEAVLGWVGGSVKVDGRAPTDDAMRDRLALIRHAMDTLFGGRPAFQCCWTYVNAVRPGAAPASAGHA
;
A
#
# COMPACT_ATOMS: atom_id res chain seq x y z
N MET A 1 2.75 24.99 -28.95
CA MET A 1 3.96 24.22 -28.61
C MET A 1 5.11 25.19 -28.54
N THR A 2 5.54 25.56 -27.33
CA THR A 2 6.79 26.30 -27.13
C THR A 2 7.93 25.31 -27.23
N THR A 3 8.85 25.52 -28.17
CA THR A 3 10.14 24.82 -28.22
C THR A 3 10.80 24.91 -26.84
N PRO A 4 11.34 23.81 -26.28
CA PRO A 4 12.07 23.86 -25.03
C PRO A 4 13.23 24.86 -25.17
N ASP A 5 13.41 25.72 -24.19
CA ASP A 5 14.61 26.54 -24.09
C ASP A 5 15.81 25.58 -23.94
N PRO A 6 16.74 25.54 -24.91
CA PRO A 6 17.90 24.65 -24.85
C PRO A 6 18.83 24.95 -23.66
N SER A 7 18.60 26.04 -22.93
CA SER A 7 19.33 26.40 -21.70
C SER A 7 18.72 25.85 -20.40
N ALA A 8 17.54 25.22 -20.43
CA ALA A 8 16.87 24.72 -19.22
C ALA A 8 17.16 23.23 -18.96
N ALA A 9 17.37 22.85 -17.70
CA ALA A 9 17.57 21.46 -17.31
C ALA A 9 16.27 20.63 -17.46
N HIS A 10 16.38 19.33 -17.71
CA HIS A 10 15.24 18.43 -17.88
C HIS A 10 14.63 18.02 -16.52
N GLY A 11 13.86 18.91 -15.93
CA GLY A 11 13.21 18.70 -14.64
C GLY A 11 14.11 18.95 -13.44
N ALA A 12 13.58 18.57 -12.28
CA ALA A 12 14.23 18.73 -10.99
C ALA A 12 14.14 17.44 -10.16
N HIS A 13 15.06 17.30 -9.21
CA HIS A 13 15.06 16.25 -8.22
C HIS A 13 15.26 16.82 -6.82
N LEU A 14 14.59 16.21 -5.85
CA LEU A 14 14.74 16.51 -4.43
C LEU A 14 15.41 15.34 -3.75
N VAL A 15 16.51 15.62 -3.05
CA VAL A 15 17.37 14.56 -2.48
C VAL A 15 16.65 13.77 -1.39
N GLY A 16 15.86 14.40 -0.53
CA GLY A 16 15.22 13.72 0.60
C GLY A 16 14.66 14.73 1.58
N SER A 17 15.46 15.08 2.59
CA SER A 17 15.06 16.00 3.66
C SER A 17 14.58 17.39 3.20
N VAL A 18 13.50 17.87 3.83
CA VAL A 18 12.88 19.19 3.65
C VAL A 18 12.40 19.67 5.02
N PRO A 19 12.91 20.81 5.55
CA PRO A 19 12.69 21.25 6.92
C PRO A 19 11.33 21.94 7.07
N LEU A 20 10.24 21.22 6.81
CA LEU A 20 8.87 21.66 7.04
C LEU A 20 8.23 20.84 8.16
N ALA A 21 7.06 21.28 8.62
CA ALA A 21 6.43 20.76 9.83
C ALA A 21 5.99 19.27 9.73
N SER A 22 5.72 18.78 8.52
CA SER A 22 5.25 17.42 8.28
C SER A 22 5.42 17.01 6.81
N ALA A 23 5.32 15.71 6.52
CA ALA A 23 5.29 15.20 5.16
C ALA A 23 4.18 15.85 4.31
N GLU A 24 3.02 16.12 4.89
CA GLU A 24 1.92 16.84 4.21
C GLU A 24 2.34 18.25 3.77
N ALA A 25 2.98 19.01 4.66
CA ALA A 25 3.47 20.35 4.34
C ALA A 25 4.55 20.30 3.24
N VAL A 26 5.40 19.28 3.25
CA VAL A 26 6.41 19.04 2.20
C VAL A 26 5.74 18.77 0.87
N PHE A 27 4.85 17.77 0.81
CA PHE A 27 4.16 17.40 -0.42
C PHE A 27 3.39 18.58 -1.02
N GLN A 28 2.63 19.33 -0.22
CA GLN A 28 1.88 20.50 -0.69
C GLN A 28 2.80 21.61 -1.22
N ALA A 29 3.83 21.99 -0.46
CA ALA A 29 4.73 23.08 -0.84
C ALA A 29 5.50 22.74 -2.13
N VAL A 30 6.03 21.53 -2.21
CA VAL A 30 6.83 21.06 -3.34
C VAL A 30 5.96 20.87 -4.58
N ALA A 31 4.84 20.15 -4.46
CA ALA A 31 3.95 19.87 -5.58
C ALA A 31 3.35 21.17 -6.15
N GLY A 32 2.96 22.11 -5.29
CA GLY A 32 2.43 23.40 -5.72
C GLY A 32 3.47 24.29 -6.43
N ALA A 33 4.73 24.23 -6.02
CA ALA A 33 5.78 25.09 -6.59
C ALA A 33 6.43 24.53 -7.86
N ILE A 34 6.76 23.24 -7.88
CA ILE A 34 7.54 22.59 -8.94
C ILE A 34 7.04 21.18 -9.30
N GLY A 35 5.83 20.79 -8.92
CA GLY A 35 5.32 19.43 -9.16
C GLY A 35 5.35 18.99 -10.63
N ASP A 36 5.14 19.90 -11.58
CA ASP A 36 5.22 19.61 -13.03
C ASP A 36 6.65 19.33 -13.54
N ARG A 37 7.66 19.58 -12.70
CA ARG A 37 9.10 19.36 -12.95
C ARG A 37 9.67 18.17 -12.20
N LEU A 38 8.91 17.54 -11.31
CA LEU A 38 9.38 16.45 -10.46
C LEU A 38 8.80 15.11 -10.91
N ARG A 39 9.60 14.06 -11.03
CA ARG A 39 9.07 12.70 -11.17
C ARG A 39 8.77 12.02 -9.84
N ARG A 40 9.43 12.48 -8.78
CA ARG A 40 9.47 11.84 -7.46
C ARG A 40 9.43 12.93 -6.39
N ILE A 41 8.70 12.69 -5.30
CA ILE A 41 8.63 13.63 -4.18
C ILE A 41 8.92 12.88 -2.87
N PRO A 42 9.95 13.28 -2.10
CA PRO A 42 10.23 12.71 -0.78
C PRO A 42 9.29 13.29 0.28
N ASP A 43 9.14 12.56 1.39
CA ASP A 43 8.39 13.02 2.57
C ASP A 43 9.09 14.14 3.36
N GLY A 44 10.32 14.48 2.98
CA GLY A 44 11.11 15.52 3.63
C GLY A 44 11.80 15.10 4.91
N GLU A 45 11.75 13.82 5.31
CA GLU A 45 12.40 13.31 6.52
C GLU A 45 12.05 14.15 7.77
N THR A 46 10.81 14.63 7.89
CA THR A 46 10.44 15.59 8.94
C THR A 46 10.46 14.99 10.36
N GLY A 47 10.49 15.85 11.37
CA GLY A 47 10.42 15.43 12.78
C GLY A 47 11.74 14.80 13.25
N PRO A 48 11.72 13.67 13.99
CA PRO A 48 12.93 13.02 14.48
C PRO A 48 13.94 12.69 13.38
N ARG A 49 13.46 12.44 12.15
CA ARG A 49 14.27 12.08 10.99
C ARG A 49 14.98 13.26 10.31
N ALA A 50 14.76 14.50 10.78
CA ALA A 50 15.26 15.71 10.09
C ALA A 50 16.79 15.77 9.96
N ASP A 51 17.48 14.95 10.75
CA ASP A 51 18.94 14.82 10.77
C ASP A 51 19.40 13.45 10.25
N TRP A 52 18.70 12.94 9.23
CA TRP A 52 19.00 11.75 8.43
C TRP A 52 19.11 10.45 9.23
N ILE A 53 20.31 10.04 9.67
CA ILE A 53 20.52 8.81 10.45
C ILE A 53 20.57 9.04 11.96
N VAL A 54 20.60 10.28 12.46
CA VAL A 54 20.77 10.54 13.91
C VAL A 54 19.64 9.95 14.75
N TRP A 55 18.43 9.89 14.21
CA TRP A 55 17.29 9.25 14.87
C TRP A 55 17.44 7.73 15.05
N GLN A 56 18.45 7.12 14.43
CA GLN A 56 18.83 5.74 14.69
C GLN A 56 19.70 5.60 15.93
N LEU A 57 20.29 6.67 16.46
CA LEU A 57 21.13 6.58 17.65
C LEU A 57 20.40 5.91 18.84
N PRO A 58 19.14 6.26 19.16
CA PRO A 58 18.35 5.55 20.16
C PRO A 58 18.22 4.04 19.90
N VAL A 59 18.09 3.61 18.64
CA VAL A 59 17.98 2.19 18.25
C VAL A 59 19.23 1.40 18.65
N PHE A 60 20.40 2.04 18.67
CA PHE A 60 21.62 1.44 19.19
C PHE A 60 21.74 1.62 20.71
N THR A 61 21.58 2.83 21.24
CA THR A 61 21.87 3.11 22.65
C THR A 61 20.87 2.50 23.63
N SER A 62 19.67 2.11 23.18
CA SER A 62 18.66 1.45 24.03
C SER A 62 18.81 -0.08 24.09
N GLN A 63 19.75 -0.66 23.34
CA GLN A 63 19.94 -2.11 23.30
C GLN A 63 20.73 -2.59 24.50
N ALA A 64 20.19 -3.57 25.23
CA ALA A 64 20.86 -4.16 26.39
C ALA A 64 22.18 -4.88 26.05
N ALA A 65 22.43 -5.20 24.78
CA ALA A 65 23.65 -5.83 24.33
C ALA A 65 24.84 -4.86 24.18
N PHE A 66 24.60 -3.56 24.36
CA PHE A 66 25.59 -2.52 24.07
C PHE A 66 25.88 -1.63 25.28
N GLU A 67 27.17 -1.34 25.48
CA GLU A 67 27.62 -0.20 26.29
C GLU A 67 27.72 1.05 25.41
N VAL A 68 27.35 2.21 25.95
CA VAL A 68 27.51 3.50 25.26
C VAL A 68 28.88 4.08 25.59
N VAL A 69 29.65 4.41 24.55
CA VAL A 69 31.00 4.95 24.65
C VAL A 69 31.07 6.39 24.09
N PRO A 70 31.98 7.23 24.61
CA PRO A 70 32.10 8.60 24.14
C PRO A 70 32.49 8.67 22.64
N PRO A 71 32.21 9.79 21.95
CA PRO A 71 32.62 9.99 20.57
C PRO A 71 34.14 9.80 20.38
N ALA A 72 34.54 9.30 19.22
CA ALA A 72 35.96 9.23 18.87
C ALA A 72 36.59 10.63 18.83
N PRO A 73 37.84 10.81 19.32
CA PRO A 73 38.58 12.05 19.15
C PRO A 73 38.66 12.45 17.67
N ASN A 74 38.45 13.73 17.36
CA ASN A 74 38.45 14.28 15.99
C ASN A 74 37.41 13.66 15.04
N SER A 75 36.34 13.06 15.57
CA SER A 75 35.23 12.60 14.73
C SER A 75 34.61 13.76 13.95
N TRP A 76 34.36 13.53 12.65
CA TRP A 76 33.69 14.49 11.75
C TRP A 76 32.39 15.02 12.35
N ARG A 77 31.67 14.14 13.07
CA ARG A 77 30.51 14.49 13.86
C ARG A 77 30.61 13.79 15.23
N PRO A 78 30.65 14.54 16.34
CA PRO A 78 30.89 13.98 17.67
C PRO A 78 29.60 13.39 18.25
N LEU A 79 29.22 12.20 17.76
CA LEU A 79 28.10 11.41 18.29
C LEU A 79 28.64 10.26 19.16
N PRO A 80 27.93 9.89 20.25
CA PRO A 80 28.29 8.72 21.02
C PRO A 80 28.20 7.47 20.15
N ARG A 81 29.00 6.46 20.49
CA ARG A 81 29.01 5.16 19.83
C ARG A 81 28.60 4.06 20.80
N VAL A 82 28.38 2.87 20.27
CA VAL A 82 28.13 1.66 21.04
C VAL A 82 29.23 0.64 20.84
N ARG A 83 29.55 -0.09 21.90
CA ARG A 83 30.38 -1.29 21.90
C ARG A 83 29.54 -2.45 22.46
N LEU A 84 29.82 -3.67 22.02
CA LEU A 84 29.25 -4.87 22.63
C LEU A 84 29.77 -5.00 24.06
N GLU A 85 28.87 -5.30 24.99
CA GLU A 85 29.22 -5.63 26.37
C GLU A 85 30.17 -6.83 26.45
N ASP A 86 30.98 -6.90 27.51
CA ASP A 86 31.93 -7.99 27.71
C ASP A 86 31.21 -9.36 27.75
N GLY A 87 31.61 -10.26 26.86
CA GLY A 87 30.99 -11.59 26.71
C GLY A 87 29.69 -11.62 25.89
N ALA A 88 29.21 -10.47 25.40
CA ALA A 88 28.11 -10.43 24.44
C ALA A 88 28.55 -11.03 23.10
N ARG A 89 27.68 -11.85 22.52
CA ARG A 89 27.91 -12.49 21.22
C ARG A 89 27.18 -11.70 20.14
N PRO A 90 27.86 -11.21 19.09
CA PRO A 90 27.22 -10.45 18.01
C PRO A 90 25.98 -11.17 17.44
N GLU A 91 26.04 -12.50 17.31
CA GLU A 91 24.97 -13.32 16.73
C GLU A 91 23.68 -13.34 17.55
N ARG A 92 23.71 -12.83 18.80
CA ARG A 92 22.54 -12.68 19.67
C ARG A 92 21.92 -11.29 19.61
N VAL A 93 22.60 -10.31 19.01
CA VAL A 93 22.03 -8.97 18.80
C VAL A 93 20.86 -9.07 17.83
N ARG A 94 19.74 -8.46 18.20
CA ARG A 94 18.56 -8.33 17.35
C ARG A 94 18.11 -6.89 17.39
N PHE A 95 18.13 -6.22 16.25
CA PHE A 95 17.45 -4.94 16.11
C PHE A 95 15.95 -5.22 15.95
N GLU A 96 15.13 -4.56 16.78
CA GLU A 96 13.67 -4.56 16.61
C GLU A 96 13.29 -3.60 15.47
N ALA A 97 12.30 -2.74 15.65
CA ALA A 97 11.97 -1.73 14.64
C ALA A 97 13.07 -0.65 14.53
N LEU A 98 13.60 -0.47 13.31
CA LEU A 98 14.40 0.70 12.93
C LEU A 98 13.50 1.91 12.66
N GLY A 99 12.26 1.67 12.24
CA GLY A 99 11.19 2.66 12.05
C GLY A 99 11.06 3.22 10.63
N TYR A 100 11.92 2.82 9.69
CA TYR A 100 11.88 3.31 8.31
C TYR A 100 10.59 2.89 7.62
N ALA A 101 10.17 1.63 7.83
CA ALA A 101 8.93 1.10 7.27
C ALA A 101 7.70 1.89 7.76
N GLU A 102 7.59 2.09 9.07
CA GLU A 102 6.49 2.83 9.68
C GLU A 102 6.40 4.25 9.12
N ALA A 103 7.53 4.97 9.06
CA ALA A 103 7.59 6.32 8.53
C ALA A 103 7.19 6.40 7.04
N ALA A 104 7.66 5.45 6.22
CA ALA A 104 7.35 5.39 4.80
C ALA A 104 5.86 5.09 4.54
N VAL A 105 5.28 4.10 5.23
CA VAL A 105 3.86 3.73 5.10
C VAL A 105 2.95 4.88 5.57
N ALA A 106 3.28 5.52 6.70
CA ALA A 106 2.52 6.67 7.17
C ALA A 106 2.57 7.85 6.17
N SER A 107 3.75 8.15 5.62
CA SER A 107 3.93 9.23 4.65
C SER A 107 3.24 8.92 3.32
N TYR A 108 3.26 7.66 2.87
CA TYR A 108 2.56 7.24 1.65
C TYR A 108 1.05 7.42 1.76
N ARG A 109 0.43 7.13 2.92
CA ARG A 109 -1.01 7.39 3.13
C ARG A 109 -1.37 8.85 2.90
N VAL A 110 -0.53 9.78 3.37
CA VAL A 110 -0.69 11.22 3.12
C VAL A 110 -0.46 11.55 1.64
N PHE A 111 0.61 11.02 1.03
CA PHE A 111 0.92 11.23 -0.37
C PHE A 111 -0.22 10.78 -1.29
N ALA A 112 -0.73 9.56 -1.09
CA ALA A 112 -1.83 8.98 -1.84
C ALA A 112 -3.11 9.82 -1.71
N ARG A 113 -3.43 10.31 -0.50
CA ARG A 113 -4.55 11.23 -0.26
C ARG A 113 -4.39 12.53 -1.06
N LEU A 114 -3.24 13.18 -0.97
CA LEU A 114 -2.99 14.44 -1.69
C LEU A 114 -2.99 14.26 -3.21
N LYS A 115 -2.51 13.11 -3.70
CA LYS A 115 -2.52 12.75 -5.11
C LYS A 115 -3.95 12.47 -5.61
N ARG A 116 -4.76 11.81 -4.78
CA ARG A 116 -6.20 11.65 -5.01
C ARG A 116 -6.93 12.97 -5.08
N ASP A 117 -6.60 13.90 -4.20
CA ASP A 117 -7.22 15.23 -4.13
C ASP A 117 -6.68 16.20 -5.23
N GLY A 118 -5.77 15.72 -6.09
CA GLY A 118 -5.21 16.49 -7.21
C GLY A 118 -4.17 17.53 -6.79
N LEU A 119 -3.74 17.52 -5.53
CA LEU A 119 -2.71 18.44 -5.00
C LEU A 119 -1.29 17.97 -5.34
N VAL A 120 -1.10 16.66 -5.54
CA VAL A 120 0.14 16.08 -6.07
C VAL A 120 -0.09 15.61 -7.51
N PRO A 121 0.80 15.93 -8.47
CA PRO A 121 0.66 15.46 -9.85
C PRO A 121 0.60 13.94 -9.94
N VAL A 122 -0.30 13.46 -10.81
CA VAL A 122 -0.55 12.03 -11.01
C VAL A 122 0.67 11.24 -11.45
N GLY A 123 1.59 11.86 -12.17
CA GLY A 123 2.83 11.22 -12.62
C GLY A 123 3.92 11.14 -11.55
N CYS A 124 3.77 11.80 -10.40
CA CYS A 124 4.78 11.78 -9.35
C CYS A 124 4.72 10.48 -8.52
N ARG A 125 5.86 9.83 -8.31
CA ARG A 125 5.99 8.73 -7.34
C ARG A 125 6.39 9.24 -5.96
N PHE A 126 6.05 8.48 -4.93
CA PHE A 126 6.52 8.70 -3.57
C PHE A 126 7.97 8.21 -3.44
N GLN A 127 8.88 9.09 -3.01
CA GLN A 127 10.30 8.78 -2.86
C GLN A 127 10.62 8.42 -1.41
N VAL A 128 11.03 7.18 -1.18
CA VAL A 128 11.57 6.71 0.11
C VAL A 128 13.09 6.77 0.05
N CYS A 129 13.69 7.61 0.88
CA CYS A 129 15.14 7.76 0.97
C CYS A 129 15.66 6.96 2.17
N LEU A 130 16.58 6.02 1.92
CA LEU A 130 17.16 5.15 2.94
C LEU A 130 18.68 5.33 2.97
N PRO A 131 19.29 5.34 4.16
CA PRO A 131 20.73 5.15 4.24
C PRO A 131 21.07 3.72 3.81
N THR A 132 22.30 3.53 3.35
CA THR A 132 22.88 2.19 3.28
C THR A 132 23.17 1.66 4.71
N PRO A 133 23.29 0.34 4.90
CA PRO A 133 23.71 -0.23 6.19
C PRO A 133 25.05 0.31 6.70
N LEU A 134 25.97 0.67 5.80
CA LEU A 134 27.29 1.20 6.16
C LEU A 134 27.18 2.50 6.97
N ALA A 135 26.19 3.35 6.69
CA ALA A 135 26.09 4.66 7.32
C ALA A 135 25.85 4.61 8.85
N PRO A 136 24.74 4.02 9.36
CA PRO A 136 24.52 3.93 10.80
C PRO A 136 25.57 3.09 11.52
N ILE A 137 26.08 2.02 10.89
CA ILE A 137 27.15 1.19 11.47
C ILE A 137 28.44 2.01 11.63
N SER A 138 28.84 2.75 10.61
CA SER A 138 30.05 3.60 10.68
C SER A 138 29.90 4.76 11.66
N ALA A 139 28.68 5.30 11.79
CA ALA A 139 28.39 6.42 12.66
C ALA A 139 28.34 6.02 14.15
N PHE A 140 27.67 4.90 14.45
CA PHE A 140 27.25 4.58 15.82
C PHE A 140 27.96 3.38 16.42
N VAL A 141 28.69 2.57 15.65
CA VAL A 141 29.41 1.40 16.19
C VAL A 141 30.91 1.68 16.25
N VAL A 142 31.59 1.23 17.31
CA VAL A 142 33.05 1.29 17.40
C VAL A 142 33.73 0.44 16.30
N PRO A 143 34.89 0.85 15.75
CA PRO A 143 35.50 0.20 14.59
C PRO A 143 35.67 -1.32 14.73
N GLU A 144 35.99 -1.80 15.93
CA GLU A 144 36.29 -3.21 16.21
C GLU A 144 35.07 -4.12 16.02
N HIS A 145 33.85 -3.57 16.08
CA HIS A 145 32.59 -4.34 16.01
C HIS A 145 31.78 -4.09 14.74
N GLN A 146 32.21 -3.17 13.87
CA GLN A 146 31.48 -2.82 12.65
C GLN A 146 31.29 -4.03 11.73
N ALA A 147 32.35 -4.82 11.51
CA ALA A 147 32.30 -6.02 10.68
C ALA A 147 31.28 -7.07 11.17
N ALA A 148 31.14 -7.21 12.49
CA ALA A 148 30.25 -8.21 13.09
C ALA A 148 28.79 -7.74 13.12
N LEU A 149 28.54 -6.44 13.28
CA LEU A 149 27.20 -5.89 13.44
C LEU A 149 26.54 -5.44 12.14
N GLU A 150 27.34 -5.14 11.10
CA GLU A 150 26.82 -4.71 9.79
C GLU A 150 25.79 -5.70 9.20
N PRO A 151 26.05 -7.03 9.12
CA PRO A 151 25.09 -7.94 8.50
C PRO A 151 23.77 -8.04 9.27
N ILE A 152 23.79 -7.81 10.59
CA ILE A 152 22.62 -7.88 11.47
C ILE A 152 21.72 -6.67 11.25
N TYR A 153 22.31 -5.47 11.21
CA TYR A 153 21.58 -4.24 10.91
C TYR A 153 21.03 -4.26 9.48
N GLU A 154 21.83 -4.72 8.51
CA GLU A 154 21.39 -4.85 7.13
C GLU A 154 20.17 -5.78 7.02
N ALA A 155 20.23 -6.97 7.63
CA ALA A 155 19.11 -7.91 7.58
C ALA A 155 17.82 -7.24 8.07
N ARG A 156 17.88 -6.49 9.17
CA ARG A 156 16.71 -5.80 9.71
C ARG A 156 16.24 -4.64 8.81
N LEU A 157 17.16 -3.86 8.23
CA LEU A 157 16.81 -2.81 7.27
C LEU A 157 16.13 -3.38 6.02
N LEU A 158 16.58 -4.54 5.54
CA LEU A 158 15.97 -5.22 4.39
C LEU A 158 14.60 -5.83 4.73
N GLU A 159 14.37 -6.27 5.96
CA GLU A 159 13.04 -6.65 6.43
C GLU A 159 12.09 -5.44 6.43
N GLU A 160 12.55 -4.27 6.87
CA GLU A 160 11.74 -3.05 6.80
C GLU A 160 11.51 -2.56 5.38
N LEU A 161 12.52 -2.66 4.51
CA LEU A 161 12.33 -2.41 3.08
C LEU A 161 11.21 -3.31 2.54
N GLN A 162 11.22 -4.61 2.84
CA GLN A 162 10.18 -5.53 2.38
C GLN A 162 8.77 -5.07 2.80
N VAL A 163 8.60 -4.60 4.03
CA VAL A 163 7.32 -4.02 4.49
C VAL A 163 6.90 -2.83 3.62
N VAL A 164 7.82 -1.94 3.25
CA VAL A 164 7.52 -0.82 2.34
C VAL A 164 7.12 -1.32 0.95
N LEU A 165 7.82 -2.33 0.43
CA LEU A 165 7.50 -2.93 -0.88
C LEU A 165 6.11 -3.58 -0.90
N ASP A 166 5.70 -4.19 0.21
CA ASP A 166 4.41 -4.86 0.33
C ASP A 166 3.25 -3.88 0.54
N GLU A 167 3.48 -2.77 1.26
CA GLU A 167 2.45 -1.81 1.65
C GLU A 167 2.33 -0.62 0.68
N VAL A 168 3.40 -0.28 -0.04
CA VAL A 168 3.39 0.80 -1.03
C VAL A 168 3.38 0.20 -2.43
N PRO A 169 2.37 0.52 -3.23
CA PRO A 169 2.32 0.11 -4.62
C PRO A 169 3.58 0.36 -5.43
N HIS A 170 4.01 -0.65 -6.16
CA HIS A 170 5.25 -0.60 -6.93
C HIS A 170 5.28 0.54 -7.96
N ASP A 171 4.14 0.77 -8.63
CA ASP A 171 3.97 1.83 -9.63
C ASP A 171 3.91 3.25 -9.01
N GLN A 172 3.80 3.34 -7.69
CA GLN A 172 3.75 4.59 -6.92
C GLN A 172 5.01 4.81 -6.07
N LEU A 173 5.91 3.83 -6.00
CA LEU A 173 7.11 3.87 -5.15
C LEU A 173 8.37 4.16 -5.98
N ALA A 174 9.25 4.96 -5.39
CA ALA A 174 10.64 5.14 -5.79
C ALA A 174 11.54 5.01 -4.55
N VAL A 175 12.59 4.20 -4.62
CA VAL A 175 13.54 3.97 -3.52
C VAL A 175 14.88 4.61 -3.84
N GLN A 176 15.44 5.37 -2.91
CA GLN A 176 16.77 5.96 -3.01
C GLN A 176 17.71 5.36 -1.96
N TRP A 177 18.92 5.02 -2.36
CA TRP A 177 20.03 4.78 -1.45
C TRP A 177 20.94 6.00 -1.35
N ASP A 178 21.15 6.47 -0.12
CA ASP A 178 22.02 7.61 0.18
C ASP A 178 23.41 7.13 0.57
N THR A 179 24.42 7.47 -0.25
CA THR A 179 25.78 6.90 -0.13
C THR A 179 26.80 7.90 0.43
N ASN A 180 26.58 8.38 1.65
CA ASN A 180 27.45 9.38 2.30
C ASN A 180 28.75 8.76 2.82
N PHE A 181 28.64 7.71 3.65
CA PHE A 181 29.81 7.07 4.25
C PHE A 181 30.66 6.34 3.21
N GLU A 182 30.04 5.77 2.18
CA GLU A 182 30.71 5.11 1.07
C GLU A 182 31.71 6.04 0.38
N PHE A 183 31.29 7.26 0.04
CA PHE A 183 32.20 8.21 -0.57
C PHE A 183 33.27 8.66 0.42
N GLY A 184 32.96 8.82 1.70
CA GLY A 184 33.99 9.11 2.71
C GLY A 184 35.01 7.97 2.87
N MET A 185 34.60 6.72 2.73
CA MET A 185 35.48 5.56 2.70
C MET A 185 36.35 5.53 1.43
N LEU A 186 35.76 5.76 0.25
CA LEU A 186 36.49 5.84 -1.02
C LEU A 186 37.51 6.99 -1.04
N GLU A 187 37.20 8.08 -0.34
CA GLU A 187 38.08 9.24 -0.17
C GLU A 187 39.19 9.05 0.89
N GLY A 188 39.16 7.94 1.63
CA GLY A 188 40.10 7.65 2.73
C GLY A 188 39.86 8.47 3.99
N VAL A 189 38.66 9.05 4.15
CA VAL A 189 38.29 9.90 5.29
C VAL A 189 37.71 9.09 6.44
N PHE A 190 36.99 8.02 6.14
CA PHE A 190 36.40 7.13 7.15
C PHE A 190 37.14 5.79 7.24
N PRO A 191 37.21 5.18 8.44
CA PRO A 191 37.78 3.85 8.60
C PRO A 191 36.97 2.81 7.83
N VAL A 192 37.65 1.75 7.39
CA VAL A 192 37.07 0.66 6.60
C VAL A 192 37.48 -0.67 7.23
N TRP A 193 36.56 -1.63 7.32
CA TRP A 193 36.78 -2.96 7.91
C TRP A 193 36.78 -4.10 6.87
N PHE A 194 37.01 -3.76 5.61
CA PHE A 194 37.09 -4.68 4.48
C PHE A 194 38.25 -4.27 3.55
N GLU A 195 38.92 -5.25 2.94
CA GLU A 195 40.21 -5.04 2.25
C GLU A 195 40.07 -4.26 0.93
N ASP A 196 39.23 -4.74 0.01
CA ASP A 196 38.93 -4.01 -1.24
C ASP A 196 37.82 -2.99 -0.97
N VAL A 197 38.21 -1.74 -0.68
CA VAL A 197 37.25 -0.67 -0.35
C VAL A 197 36.24 -0.46 -1.47
N LYS A 198 36.70 -0.37 -2.72
CA LYS A 198 35.83 -0.10 -3.86
C LYS A 198 34.95 -1.30 -4.18
N GLY A 199 35.52 -2.50 -4.30
CA GLY A 199 34.76 -3.72 -4.56
C GLY A 199 33.79 -4.05 -3.43
N GLY A 200 34.20 -3.85 -2.18
CA GLY A 200 33.37 -4.07 -0.99
C GLY A 200 32.17 -3.12 -0.88
N ILE A 201 32.33 -1.85 -1.25
CA ILE A 201 31.22 -0.90 -1.35
C ILE A 201 30.28 -1.29 -2.50
N LEU A 202 30.83 -1.55 -3.70
CA LEU A 202 30.01 -1.91 -4.85
C LEU A 202 29.21 -3.20 -4.60
N GLU A 203 29.82 -4.23 -4.00
CA GLU A 203 29.13 -5.46 -3.63
C GLU A 203 27.89 -5.17 -2.77
N ARG A 204 28.05 -4.37 -1.72
CA ARG A 204 26.96 -4.01 -0.80
C ARG A 204 25.86 -3.22 -1.49
N LEU A 205 26.22 -2.19 -2.28
CA LEU A 205 25.26 -1.38 -3.02
C LEU A 205 24.45 -2.22 -4.02
N LEU A 206 25.09 -3.18 -4.68
CA LEU A 206 24.43 -4.13 -5.60
C LEU A 206 23.52 -5.10 -4.83
N ARG A 207 23.98 -5.63 -3.69
CA ARG A 207 23.25 -6.60 -2.87
C ARG A 207 21.96 -6.03 -2.32
N ILE A 208 21.99 -4.85 -1.69
CA ILE A 208 20.77 -4.20 -1.15
C ILE A 208 19.80 -3.80 -2.27
N SER A 209 20.32 -3.40 -3.44
CA SER A 209 19.49 -2.93 -4.56
C SER A 209 18.78 -4.04 -5.33
N ARG A 210 19.35 -5.26 -5.33
CA ARG A 210 18.69 -6.44 -5.89
C ARG A 210 17.45 -6.87 -5.08
N ARG A 211 17.26 -6.32 -3.88
CA ARG A 211 16.06 -6.54 -3.06
C ARG A 211 14.89 -5.66 -3.50
N VAL A 212 15.11 -4.65 -4.34
CA VAL A 212 14.05 -3.79 -4.88
C VAL A 212 13.57 -4.35 -6.24
N PRO A 213 12.30 -4.75 -6.37
CA PRO A 213 11.70 -5.25 -7.61
C PRO A 213 11.96 -4.35 -8.85
N PRO A 214 12.10 -4.91 -10.06
CA PRO A 214 12.40 -4.15 -11.28
C PRO A 214 11.34 -3.12 -11.70
N ASP A 215 10.08 -3.32 -11.31
CA ASP A 215 8.94 -2.43 -11.59
C ASP A 215 8.84 -1.23 -10.62
N ILE A 216 9.71 -1.19 -9.61
CA ILE A 216 9.89 -0.08 -8.68
C ILE A 216 11.09 0.76 -9.10
N GLU A 217 10.91 2.08 -9.10
CA GLU A 217 12.01 2.97 -9.45
C GLU A 217 13.09 2.95 -8.37
N LEU A 218 14.35 2.89 -8.78
CA LEU A 218 15.50 2.88 -7.89
C LEU A 218 16.51 3.91 -8.36
N GLY A 219 17.08 4.64 -7.42
CA GLY A 219 18.22 5.51 -7.70
C GLY A 219 19.15 5.69 -6.52
N TYR A 220 20.18 6.50 -6.74
CA TYR A 220 21.22 6.78 -5.76
C TYR A 220 21.42 8.28 -5.60
N HIS A 221 21.61 8.70 -4.35
CA HIS A 221 22.18 10.00 -4.00
C HIS A 221 23.64 9.80 -3.58
N PHE A 222 24.58 10.25 -4.41
CA PHE A 222 25.97 10.33 -4.03
C PHE A 222 26.21 11.57 -3.17
N CYS A 223 27.03 11.45 -2.12
CA CYS A 223 27.11 12.47 -1.08
C CYS A 223 28.52 12.57 -0.50
N TYR A 224 29.06 13.79 -0.39
CA TYR A 224 30.30 14.09 0.35
C TYR A 224 30.04 14.61 1.77
N GLY A 225 28.84 14.31 2.29
CA GLY A 225 28.32 14.80 3.55
C GLY A 225 28.03 16.30 3.55
N ASP A 226 27.24 16.78 4.48
CA ASP A 226 27.07 18.21 4.74
C ASP A 226 26.89 18.37 6.25
N VAL A 227 27.89 18.93 6.93
CA VAL A 227 27.78 19.33 8.34
C VAL A 227 28.08 20.81 8.38
N GLN A 228 27.06 21.62 8.71
CA GLN A 228 27.14 23.08 8.69
C GLN A 228 27.59 23.66 7.34
N HIS A 229 27.11 23.09 6.22
CA HIS A 229 27.46 23.49 4.85
C HIS A 229 28.94 23.29 4.51
N ARG A 230 29.55 22.25 5.09
CA ARG A 230 30.90 21.80 4.77
C ARG A 230 30.90 20.30 4.48
N HIS A 231 31.66 19.91 3.46
CA HIS A 231 31.92 18.53 3.12
C HIS A 231 33.02 17.95 4.00
N PHE A 232 33.01 16.63 4.24
CA PHE A 232 34.16 15.98 4.89
C PHE A 232 35.40 15.99 3.97
N LYS A 233 35.18 16.14 2.65
CA LYS A 233 36.20 16.39 1.63
C LYS A 233 35.59 17.12 0.44
N GLU A 234 36.27 18.18 -0.02
CA GLU A 234 35.91 18.82 -1.28
C GLU A 234 36.48 18.01 -2.46
N PRO A 235 35.63 17.38 -3.31
CA PRO A 235 36.12 16.59 -4.42
C PRO A 235 36.86 17.47 -5.44
N GLY A 236 38.02 17.00 -5.90
CA GLY A 236 38.84 17.69 -6.91
C GLY A 236 38.16 17.76 -8.27
N ASP A 237 37.50 16.66 -8.67
CA ASP A 237 36.73 16.49 -9.89
C ASP A 237 35.55 15.51 -9.69
N ALA A 238 34.76 15.27 -10.73
CA ALA A 238 33.65 14.31 -10.71
C ALA A 238 34.08 12.85 -10.99
N GLY A 239 35.38 12.54 -11.10
CA GLY A 239 35.88 11.24 -11.59
C GLY A 239 35.42 10.06 -10.75
N ARG A 240 35.49 10.17 -9.43
CA ARG A 240 35.03 9.10 -8.52
C ARG A 240 33.50 8.90 -8.56
N LEU A 241 32.75 9.98 -8.76
CA LEU A 241 31.30 9.92 -8.94
C LEU A 241 30.96 9.14 -10.22
N VAL A 242 31.65 9.44 -11.32
CA VAL A 242 31.48 8.76 -12.62
C VAL A 242 31.89 7.29 -12.56
N GLU A 243 32.99 6.98 -11.86
CA GLU A 243 33.47 5.62 -11.68
C GLU A 243 32.42 4.72 -11.00
N VAL A 244 31.83 5.18 -9.89
CA VAL A 244 30.81 4.43 -9.16
C VAL A 244 29.51 4.35 -9.98
N ALA A 245 29.07 5.44 -10.61
CA ALA A 245 27.89 5.46 -11.47
C ALA A 245 27.97 4.44 -12.62
N ASN A 246 29.12 4.37 -13.30
CA ASN A 246 29.36 3.43 -14.38
C ASN A 246 29.38 1.98 -13.88
N ALA A 247 30.02 1.72 -12.74
CA ALA A 247 30.08 0.39 -12.16
C ALA A 247 28.68 -0.14 -11.75
N LEU A 248 27.85 0.71 -11.14
CA LEU A 248 26.46 0.38 -10.80
C LEU A 248 25.65 0.10 -12.07
N THR A 249 25.74 0.99 -13.06
CA THR A 249 25.01 0.84 -14.33
C THR A 249 25.32 -0.46 -15.06
N ALA A 250 26.59 -0.88 -15.03
CA ALA A 250 27.04 -2.13 -15.63
C ALA A 250 26.56 -3.39 -14.87
N SER A 251 26.40 -3.32 -13.54
CA SER A 251 26.35 -4.52 -12.69
C SER A 251 25.03 -4.77 -11.95
N LEU A 252 24.10 -3.81 -11.91
CA LEU A 252 22.90 -3.85 -11.05
C LEU A 252 21.93 -5.00 -11.38
N GLY A 253 21.95 -5.53 -12.61
CA GLY A 253 21.07 -6.64 -13.04
C GLY A 253 19.57 -6.28 -13.12
N ARG A 254 19.20 -5.03 -12.78
CA ARG A 254 17.87 -4.43 -12.86
C ARG A 254 17.96 -3.00 -13.41
N PRO A 255 16.86 -2.37 -13.85
CA PRO A 255 16.88 -0.99 -14.34
C PRO A 255 17.31 -0.01 -13.24
N LEU A 256 18.24 0.90 -13.53
CA LEU A 256 18.59 2.02 -12.65
C LEU A 256 17.89 3.28 -13.18
N HIS A 257 17.03 3.90 -12.38
CA HIS A 257 16.13 4.94 -12.86
C HIS A 257 16.70 6.35 -12.70
N TRP A 258 17.47 6.62 -11.64
CA TRP A 258 18.19 7.88 -11.52
C TRP A 258 19.49 7.79 -10.74
N ILE A 259 20.40 8.71 -11.02
CA ILE A 259 21.58 8.99 -10.20
C ILE A 259 21.66 10.49 -9.96
N HIS A 260 21.85 10.88 -8.71
CA HIS A 260 22.14 12.24 -8.30
C HIS A 260 23.62 12.41 -7.96
N LEU A 261 24.28 13.39 -8.59
CA LEU A 261 25.68 13.76 -8.35
C LEU A 261 25.77 15.13 -7.67
N PRO A 262 26.40 15.23 -6.47
CA PRO A 262 26.55 16.49 -5.77
C PRO A 262 27.59 17.37 -6.46
N VAL A 263 27.35 18.67 -6.54
CA VAL A 263 28.30 19.64 -7.11
C VAL A 263 28.55 20.74 -6.09
N PRO A 264 29.77 20.83 -5.52
CA PRO A 264 30.09 21.89 -4.56
C PRO A 264 29.87 23.28 -5.17
N ARG A 265 29.42 24.23 -4.34
CA ARG A 265 29.02 25.59 -4.80
C ARG A 265 30.07 26.28 -5.67
N GLY A 266 31.35 26.14 -5.31
CA GLY A 266 32.48 26.81 -5.96
C GLY A 266 32.95 26.17 -7.27
N ARG A 267 32.30 25.11 -7.76
CA ARG A 267 32.68 24.42 -8.99
C ARG A 267 31.99 25.00 -10.19
N ASP A 268 32.54 26.08 -10.75
CA ASP A 268 32.22 26.58 -12.10
C ASP A 268 33.41 26.44 -13.06
N ASP A 269 34.36 25.56 -12.72
CA ASP A 269 35.53 25.22 -13.51
C ASP A 269 35.32 23.97 -14.37
N GLU A 270 35.84 23.97 -15.60
CA GLU A 270 35.69 22.84 -16.54
C GLU A 270 36.34 21.55 -16.05
N ALA A 271 37.44 21.65 -15.30
CA ALA A 271 38.21 20.48 -14.84
C ALA A 271 37.37 19.58 -13.94
N TYR A 272 36.51 20.17 -13.10
CA TYR A 272 35.59 19.41 -12.27
C TYR A 272 34.60 18.56 -13.08
N TYR A 273 34.08 19.12 -14.19
CA TYR A 273 33.05 18.47 -15.01
C TYR A 273 33.60 17.57 -16.12
N ALA A 274 34.88 17.70 -16.48
CA ALA A 274 35.50 16.93 -17.57
C ALA A 274 35.25 15.41 -17.47
N PRO A 275 35.31 14.76 -16.29
CA PRO A 275 35.02 13.33 -16.17
C PRO A 275 33.58 12.93 -16.55
N LEU A 276 32.61 13.86 -16.52
CA LEU A 276 31.21 13.54 -16.86
C LEU A 276 31.04 13.07 -18.31
N ALA A 277 31.97 13.41 -19.20
CA ALA A 277 31.99 12.92 -20.58
C ALA A 277 32.15 11.38 -20.66
N GLU A 278 32.66 10.75 -19.60
CA GLU A 278 32.84 9.30 -19.51
C GLU A 278 31.65 8.56 -18.87
N LEU A 279 30.54 9.25 -18.59
CA LEU A 279 29.33 8.61 -18.07
C LEU A 279 28.73 7.64 -19.10
N ARG A 280 28.47 6.40 -18.65
CA ARG A 280 27.92 5.30 -19.45
C ARG A 280 26.58 4.85 -18.87
N LEU A 281 25.69 5.82 -18.67
CA LEU A 281 24.33 5.57 -18.18
C LEU A 281 23.49 4.90 -19.27
N ARG A 282 22.53 4.07 -18.87
CA ARG A 282 21.57 3.50 -19.81
C ARG A 282 20.56 4.57 -20.23
N PRO A 283 19.91 4.46 -21.40
CA PRO A 283 18.96 5.46 -21.88
C PRO A 283 17.80 5.74 -20.90
N GLU A 284 17.40 4.74 -20.11
CA GLU A 284 16.36 4.89 -19.09
C GLU A 284 16.81 5.60 -17.79
N THR A 285 18.12 5.78 -17.58
CA THR A 285 18.67 6.34 -16.34
C THR A 285 18.73 7.86 -16.41
N GLU A 286 17.99 8.53 -15.54
CA GLU A 286 18.01 9.98 -15.41
C GLU A 286 19.22 10.46 -14.60
N LEU A 287 19.94 11.46 -15.13
CA LEU A 287 21.02 12.13 -14.41
C LEU A 287 20.51 13.42 -13.77
N TYR A 288 20.77 13.60 -12.47
CA TYR A 288 20.53 14.86 -11.76
C TYR A 288 21.84 15.42 -11.21
N LEU A 289 22.11 16.70 -11.49
CA LEU A 289 23.29 17.39 -10.98
C LEU A 289 22.92 18.39 -9.89
N GLY A 290 23.65 18.38 -8.78
CA GLY A 290 23.49 19.23 -7.59
C GLY A 290 23.88 20.69 -7.80
N LEU A 291 23.40 21.35 -8.86
CA LEU A 291 23.82 22.69 -9.30
C LEU A 291 23.15 23.84 -8.53
N VAL A 292 22.08 23.53 -7.78
CA VAL A 292 21.25 24.53 -7.09
C VAL A 292 21.81 24.84 -5.72
N HIS A 293 22.07 26.14 -5.49
CA HIS A 293 22.61 26.64 -4.23
C HIS A 293 21.83 27.90 -3.82
N HIS A 294 21.23 27.90 -2.62
CA HIS A 294 20.44 29.05 -2.15
C HIS A 294 21.25 30.35 -2.11
N THR A 295 22.54 30.27 -1.75
CA THR A 295 23.36 31.46 -1.44
C THR A 295 23.83 32.26 -2.65
N ASP A 296 23.90 31.67 -3.84
CA ASP A 296 24.27 32.36 -5.09
C ASP A 296 23.16 32.33 -6.15
N GLY A 297 22.02 31.72 -5.80
CA GLY A 297 20.75 31.87 -6.51
C GLY A 297 20.77 31.38 -7.95
N VAL A 298 19.89 31.97 -8.75
CA VAL A 298 19.71 31.64 -10.17
C VAL A 298 21.02 31.82 -10.95
N GLU A 299 21.75 32.92 -10.71
CA GLU A 299 22.96 33.20 -11.51
C GLU A 299 24.12 32.25 -11.21
N GLY A 300 24.30 31.85 -9.95
CA GLY A 300 25.25 30.80 -9.62
C GLY A 300 24.89 29.50 -10.32
N THR A 301 23.63 29.07 -10.22
CA THR A 301 23.17 27.83 -10.83
C THR A 301 23.30 27.87 -12.35
N ARG A 302 23.00 28.99 -13.01
CA ARG A 302 23.15 29.16 -14.46
C ARG A 302 24.60 29.02 -14.92
N ARG A 303 25.57 29.57 -14.17
CA ARG A 303 27.00 29.38 -14.48
C ARG A 303 27.39 27.91 -14.48
N ARG A 304 27.06 27.20 -13.39
CA ARG A 304 27.34 25.76 -13.25
C ARG A 304 26.64 24.91 -14.32
N LEU A 305 25.38 25.22 -14.62
CA LEU A 305 24.61 24.56 -15.67
C LEU A 305 25.28 24.73 -17.04
N THR A 306 25.73 25.94 -17.36
CA THR A 306 26.41 26.24 -18.63
C THR A 306 27.70 25.43 -18.80
N VAL A 307 28.48 25.24 -17.73
CA VAL A 307 29.71 24.44 -17.78
C VAL A 307 29.38 22.96 -17.91
N ALA A 308 28.46 22.43 -17.11
CA ALA A 308 28.05 21.03 -17.16
C ALA A 308 27.54 20.60 -18.54
N GLN A 309 26.79 21.46 -19.23
CA GLN A 309 26.25 21.22 -20.58
C GLN A 309 27.31 20.98 -21.65
N ARG A 310 28.57 21.38 -21.42
CA ARG A 310 29.68 21.10 -22.35
C ARG A 310 30.12 19.64 -22.33
N PHE A 311 29.82 18.92 -21.25
CA PHE A 311 30.32 17.55 -21.00
C PHE A 311 29.20 16.50 -20.98
N VAL A 312 28.00 16.88 -20.58
CA VAL A 312 26.84 15.97 -20.55
C VAL A 312 25.55 16.72 -20.88
N SER A 313 24.66 16.07 -21.64
CA SER A 313 23.36 16.64 -22.03
C SER A 313 22.21 15.87 -21.39
N GLY A 314 21.03 16.51 -21.32
CA GLY A 314 19.80 15.83 -20.95
C GLY A 314 19.59 15.56 -19.46
N PHE A 315 20.36 16.23 -18.58
CA PHE A 315 20.27 16.10 -17.13
C PHE A 315 19.24 17.05 -16.50
N GLY A 316 18.73 16.68 -15.33
CA GLY A 316 17.93 17.54 -14.45
C GLY A 316 18.79 18.21 -13.36
N ILE A 317 18.20 19.14 -12.61
CA ILE A 317 18.88 19.86 -11.52
C ILE A 317 18.38 19.47 -10.13
N ALA A 318 19.26 19.57 -9.16
CA ALA A 318 18.97 19.39 -7.74
C ALA A 318 19.87 20.32 -6.90
N THR A 319 19.66 20.32 -5.59
CA THR A 319 20.67 20.79 -4.63
C THR A 319 21.74 19.74 -4.39
N GLU A 320 22.93 20.15 -3.91
CA GLU A 320 24.02 19.21 -3.61
C GLU A 320 23.64 18.11 -2.60
N CYS A 321 22.75 18.41 -1.67
CA CYS A 321 22.30 17.53 -0.59
C CYS A 321 20.84 17.89 -0.20
N GLY A 322 20.21 17.11 0.68
CA GLY A 322 18.91 17.41 1.27
C GLY A 322 18.88 18.73 2.06
N TRP A 323 17.68 19.25 2.34
CA TRP A 323 17.47 20.58 2.89
C TRP A 323 17.30 20.60 4.42
N GLY A 324 17.32 19.45 5.10
CA GLY A 324 16.93 19.31 6.51
C GLY A 324 17.62 20.27 7.49
N ARG A 325 18.85 20.72 7.18
CA ARG A 325 19.63 21.67 8.00
C ARG A 325 19.41 23.15 7.65
N ARG A 326 18.48 23.48 6.74
CA ARG A 326 18.20 24.85 6.32
C ARG A 326 17.07 25.48 7.15
N PRO A 327 17.08 26.80 7.34
CA PRO A 327 15.91 27.49 7.90
C PRO A 327 14.68 27.31 6.99
N PRO A 328 13.50 26.96 7.53
CA PRO A 328 12.27 26.75 6.73
C PRO A 328 11.91 27.95 5.84
N ALA A 329 12.22 29.17 6.28
CA ALA A 329 11.96 30.41 5.53
C ALA A 329 12.71 30.49 4.17
N THR A 330 13.76 29.69 3.97
CA THR A 330 14.54 29.67 2.72
C THR A 330 13.91 28.80 1.62
N ILE A 331 12.97 27.92 1.97
CA ILE A 331 12.42 26.92 1.06
C ILE A 331 11.68 27.54 -0.14
N PRO A 332 10.84 28.59 0.01
CA PRO A 332 10.18 29.23 -1.14
C PRO A 332 11.16 29.81 -2.17
N ALA A 333 12.28 30.38 -1.72
CA ALA A 333 13.32 30.91 -2.62
C ALA A 333 14.03 29.77 -3.36
N LEU A 334 14.33 28.68 -2.65
CA LEU A 334 14.99 27.51 -3.24
C LEU A 334 14.13 26.83 -4.30
N LEU A 335 12.83 26.67 -4.04
CA LEU A 335 11.85 26.14 -5.01
C LEU A 335 11.74 27.03 -6.25
N ARG A 336 11.86 28.36 -6.10
CA ARG A 336 11.86 29.32 -7.21
C ARG A 336 13.05 29.10 -8.13
N ILE A 337 14.26 28.89 -7.59
CA ILE A 337 15.47 28.63 -8.39
C ILE A 337 15.28 27.35 -9.22
N HIS A 338 14.76 26.27 -8.60
CA HIS A 338 14.44 25.04 -9.35
C HIS A 338 13.45 25.31 -10.47
N ARG A 339 12.36 26.05 -10.19
CA ARG A 339 11.32 26.35 -11.18
C ARG A 339 11.86 27.11 -12.39
N GLU A 340 12.71 28.09 -12.15
CA GLU A 340 13.24 28.98 -13.20
C GLU A 340 14.24 28.27 -14.11
N LEU A 341 15.02 27.33 -13.58
CA LEU A 341 16.13 26.68 -14.30
C LEU A 341 15.83 25.23 -14.72
N SER A 342 14.59 24.76 -14.56
CA SER A 342 14.16 23.46 -15.05
C SER A 342 12.87 23.52 -15.89
N ALA A 343 12.84 22.67 -16.91
CA ALA A 343 11.70 22.43 -17.78
C ALA A 343 10.73 21.42 -17.14
N PRO A 344 9.41 21.53 -17.39
CA PRO A 344 8.45 20.52 -16.99
C PRO A 344 8.77 19.14 -17.58
N VAL A 345 8.62 18.09 -16.77
CA VAL A 345 8.79 16.68 -17.18
C VAL A 345 7.45 15.95 -17.31
N HIS A 346 6.39 16.55 -16.77
CA HIS A 346 5.02 16.14 -17.02
C HIS A 346 4.45 17.00 -18.14
N GLN A 347 3.74 16.38 -19.09
CA GLN A 347 2.83 17.16 -19.93
C GLN A 347 1.81 17.82 -19.01
N ARG A 348 1.47 19.10 -19.23
CA ARG A 348 0.29 19.70 -18.58
C ARG A 348 -0.88 18.79 -18.93
N GLY A 349 -1.35 18.01 -17.96
CA GLY A 349 -2.49 17.14 -18.16
C GLY A 349 -3.61 18.02 -18.73
N GLY A 350 -4.10 17.67 -19.92
CA GLY A 350 -5.33 18.28 -20.41
C GLY A 350 -6.40 18.17 -19.32
N ALA A 351 -7.35 19.10 -19.27
CA ALA A 351 -8.47 19.01 -18.34
C ALA A 351 -9.02 17.57 -18.40
N ARG A 352 -8.87 16.81 -17.30
CA ARG A 352 -9.32 15.41 -17.24
C ARG A 352 -10.77 15.41 -17.69
N ARG A 353 -11.08 14.63 -18.73
CA ARG A 353 -12.47 14.47 -19.17
C ARG A 353 -13.22 13.85 -17.99
N ARG A 354 -14.15 14.60 -17.39
CA ARG A 354 -15.00 14.05 -16.33
C ARG A 354 -15.67 12.79 -16.84
N LEU A 355 -15.72 11.74 -16.01
CA LEU A 355 -16.54 10.59 -16.30
C LEU A 355 -17.97 11.08 -16.56
N THR A 356 -18.55 10.67 -17.69
CA THR A 356 -19.94 10.98 -18.02
C THR A 356 -20.72 9.67 -17.99
N TRP A 357 -21.70 9.57 -17.08
CA TRP A 357 -22.66 8.47 -17.08
C TRP A 357 -23.53 8.52 -18.34
N PRO A 358 -24.11 7.38 -18.78
CA PRO A 358 -25.05 7.38 -19.91
C PRO A 358 -26.14 8.44 -19.75
N ALA A 359 -26.51 9.11 -20.84
CA ALA A 359 -27.56 10.13 -20.79
C ALA A 359 -28.87 9.53 -20.27
N GLY A 360 -29.52 10.19 -19.30
CA GLY A 360 -30.73 9.70 -18.64
C GLY A 360 -30.49 8.77 -17.44
N PHE A 361 -29.23 8.35 -17.19
CA PHE A 361 -28.93 7.49 -16.05
C PHE A 361 -28.84 8.28 -14.74
N GLU A 362 -29.70 7.94 -13.78
CA GLU A 362 -29.67 8.49 -12.42
C GLU A 362 -28.66 7.73 -11.54
N ARG A 363 -27.62 8.43 -11.06
CA ARG A 363 -26.61 7.83 -10.15
C ARG A 363 -27.21 7.39 -8.82
N VAL A 364 -28.03 8.26 -8.23
CA VAL A 364 -28.75 8.04 -6.98
C VAL A 364 -30.23 7.95 -7.34
N PRO A 365 -30.85 6.76 -7.27
CA PRO A 365 -32.26 6.60 -7.62
C PRO A 365 -33.16 7.30 -6.60
N ASP A 366 -34.34 7.74 -7.03
CA ASP A 366 -35.38 8.31 -6.16
C ASP A 366 -36.12 7.22 -5.35
N ASP A 367 -35.39 6.51 -4.50
CA ASP A 367 -35.88 5.39 -3.70
C ASP A 367 -35.96 5.73 -2.21
N ASP A 368 -36.92 5.15 -1.48
CA ASP A 368 -37.12 5.42 -0.04
C ASP A 368 -35.88 5.19 0.83
N TRP A 369 -35.05 4.18 0.50
CA TRP A 369 -33.84 3.88 1.27
C TRP A 369 -32.80 5.01 1.21
N THR A 370 -32.81 5.83 0.14
CA THR A 370 -31.85 6.95 -0.02
C THR A 370 -32.12 8.11 0.93
N ARG A 371 -33.36 8.20 1.45
CA ARG A 371 -33.84 9.22 2.37
C ARG A 371 -33.82 8.80 3.84
N GLN A 372 -33.56 7.53 4.13
CA GLN A 372 -33.52 7.02 5.50
C GLN A 372 -32.29 7.57 6.25
N PRO A 373 -32.38 7.77 7.58
CA PRO A 373 -31.22 8.08 8.39
C PRO A 373 -30.20 6.93 8.31
N VAL A 374 -28.92 7.26 8.49
CA VAL A 374 -27.86 6.25 8.53
C VAL A 374 -28.09 5.35 9.76
N ASP A 375 -28.14 4.04 9.52
CA ASP A 375 -28.43 3.05 10.55
C ASP A 375 -27.18 2.75 11.40
N THR A 376 -27.33 2.71 12.72
CA THR A 376 -26.24 2.50 13.68
C THR A 376 -25.53 1.15 13.50
N PHE A 377 -26.24 0.11 13.05
CA PHE A 377 -25.64 -1.18 12.72
C PHE A 377 -24.76 -1.08 11.46
N GLY A 378 -25.19 -0.29 10.47
CA GLY A 378 -24.38 0.00 9.28
C GLY A 378 -23.07 0.73 9.62
N LEU A 379 -23.13 1.71 10.53
CA LEU A 379 -21.93 2.42 11.01
C LEU A 379 -20.95 1.51 11.77
N ARG A 380 -21.47 0.58 12.59
CA ARG A 380 -20.63 -0.43 13.27
C ARG A 380 -20.04 -1.46 12.31
N TYR A 381 -20.66 -1.70 11.16
CA TYR A 381 -20.07 -2.54 10.12
C TYR A 381 -18.92 -1.83 9.39
N ASP A 382 -18.99 -0.51 9.23
CA ASP A 382 -17.93 0.28 8.59
C ASP A 382 -16.64 0.30 9.44
N THR A 383 -16.75 0.25 10.77
CA THR A 383 -15.57 0.18 11.67
C THR A 383 -14.77 -1.12 11.53
N VAL A 384 -15.37 -2.16 10.95
CA VAL A 384 -14.73 -3.45 10.67
C VAL A 384 -13.63 -3.30 9.60
N GLU A 385 -13.58 -2.22 8.81
CA GLU A 385 -12.48 -1.94 7.85
C GLU A 385 -11.08 -2.00 8.50
N ASN A 386 -11.00 -1.71 9.80
CA ASN A 386 -9.75 -1.74 10.57
C ASN A 386 -9.35 -3.15 11.04
N HIS A 387 -10.19 -4.17 10.83
CA HIS A 387 -9.88 -5.55 11.21
C HIS A 387 -8.78 -6.12 10.32
N GLY A 388 -7.84 -6.86 10.92
CA GLY A 388 -6.61 -7.31 10.24
C GLY A 388 -6.85 -8.18 8.99
N TRP A 389 -7.99 -8.86 8.93
CA TRP A 389 -8.37 -9.72 7.81
C TRP A 389 -8.78 -8.99 6.53
N TYR A 390 -9.01 -7.67 6.57
CA TYR A 390 -9.43 -6.93 5.38
C TYR A 390 -8.31 -6.74 4.36
N ARG A 391 -7.07 -7.14 4.70
CA ARG A 391 -5.98 -7.43 3.75
C ARG A 391 -6.39 -8.42 2.66
N ASN A 392 -7.48 -9.16 2.84
CA ASN A 392 -8.11 -9.96 1.78
C ASN A 392 -8.55 -9.13 0.55
N LEU A 393 -8.76 -7.82 0.68
CA LEU A 393 -9.15 -6.98 -0.46
C LEU A 393 -7.97 -6.63 -1.34
N ASP A 394 -6.74 -6.60 -0.81
CA ASP A 394 -5.58 -6.06 -1.49
C ASP A 394 -5.31 -6.72 -2.85
N PRO A 395 -5.37 -8.07 -3.00
CA PRO A 395 -5.19 -8.71 -4.30
C PRO A 395 -6.27 -8.31 -5.31
N THR A 396 -7.52 -8.19 -4.86
CA THR A 396 -8.63 -7.78 -5.74
C THR A 396 -8.50 -6.32 -6.14
N VAL A 397 -8.07 -5.45 -5.23
CA VAL A 397 -7.79 -4.04 -5.49
C VAL A 397 -6.67 -3.89 -6.52
N GLU A 398 -5.57 -4.65 -6.38
CA GLU A 398 -4.46 -4.67 -7.34
C GLU A 398 -4.91 -5.17 -8.72
N ASP A 399 -5.69 -6.25 -8.76
CA ASP A 399 -6.22 -6.79 -10.00
C ASP A 399 -7.19 -5.81 -10.69
N LEU A 400 -8.10 -5.19 -9.95
CA LEU A 400 -8.98 -4.15 -10.47
C LEU A 400 -8.18 -2.94 -10.99
N ALA A 401 -7.21 -2.47 -10.22
CA ALA A 401 -6.34 -1.37 -10.61
C ALA A 401 -5.47 -1.70 -11.83
N ARG A 402 -5.15 -2.96 -12.10
CA ARG A 402 -4.43 -3.35 -13.32
C ARG A 402 -5.32 -3.31 -14.57
N HIS A 403 -6.62 -3.54 -14.42
CA HIS A 403 -7.54 -3.74 -15.56
C HIS A 403 -8.43 -2.55 -15.86
N LEU A 404 -8.78 -1.73 -14.85
CA LEU A 404 -9.70 -0.61 -15.01
C LEU A 404 -9.01 0.58 -15.68
N GLY A 405 -9.50 1.00 -16.84
CA GLY A 405 -9.00 2.15 -17.60
C GLY A 405 -9.88 3.41 -17.48
N GLU A 406 -9.42 4.51 -18.10
CA GLU A 406 -10.19 5.75 -18.23
C GLU A 406 -11.59 5.49 -18.85
N GLY A 407 -12.64 6.02 -18.22
CA GLY A 407 -14.02 5.91 -18.66
C GLY A 407 -14.69 4.55 -18.44
N GLN A 408 -13.99 3.58 -17.84
CA GLN A 408 -14.55 2.26 -17.57
C GLN A 408 -15.44 2.26 -16.33
N LEU A 409 -16.36 1.28 -16.28
CA LEU A 409 -17.35 1.12 -15.22
C LEU A 409 -17.17 -0.22 -14.50
N LEU A 410 -17.03 -0.15 -13.18
CA LEU A 410 -17.05 -1.29 -12.26
C LEU A 410 -18.42 -1.37 -11.58
N ILE A 411 -18.99 -2.56 -11.48
CA ILE A 411 -20.02 -2.85 -10.48
C ILE A 411 -19.35 -3.51 -9.28
N ASP A 412 -19.44 -2.84 -8.13
CA ASP A 412 -19.12 -3.42 -6.82
C ASP A 412 -20.39 -4.14 -6.32
N TYR A 413 -20.48 -5.42 -6.63
CA TYR A 413 -21.66 -6.26 -6.40
C TYR A 413 -21.62 -6.91 -5.01
N SER A 414 -22.65 -6.67 -4.22
CA SER A 414 -22.61 -6.76 -2.75
C SER A 414 -21.49 -5.93 -2.12
N GLY A 415 -21.36 -4.68 -2.59
CA GLY A 415 -20.32 -3.76 -2.11
C GLY A 415 -20.51 -3.24 -0.68
N GLY A 416 -21.65 -3.51 -0.03
CA GLY A 416 -21.93 -3.15 1.36
C GLY A 416 -21.80 -1.65 1.61
N THR A 417 -20.93 -1.27 2.55
CA THR A 417 -20.63 0.14 2.89
C THR A 417 -19.61 0.78 1.94
N GLY A 418 -19.13 0.04 0.93
CA GLY A 418 -18.20 0.51 -0.10
C GLY A 418 -16.73 0.48 0.30
N ILE A 419 -16.35 -0.46 1.17
CA ILE A 419 -14.96 -0.66 1.63
C ILE A 419 -14.01 -0.96 0.46
N LEU A 420 -14.45 -1.78 -0.51
CA LEU A 420 -13.67 -2.05 -1.72
C LEU A 420 -13.38 -0.75 -2.48
N LEU A 421 -14.40 0.08 -2.67
CA LEU A 421 -14.26 1.34 -3.40
C LEU A 421 -13.29 2.29 -2.69
N ASP A 422 -13.32 2.36 -1.37
CA ASP A 422 -12.43 3.22 -0.60
C ASP A 422 -10.96 2.88 -0.84
N ARG A 423 -10.62 1.59 -0.75
CA ARG A 423 -9.27 1.09 -1.06
C ARG A 423 -8.91 1.29 -2.53
N LEU A 424 -9.84 0.98 -3.43
CA LEU A 424 -9.62 1.08 -4.86
C LEU A 424 -9.35 2.53 -5.29
N LYS A 425 -10.06 3.52 -4.73
CA LYS A 425 -9.86 4.94 -5.04
C LYS A 425 -8.44 5.42 -4.75
N LEU A 426 -7.74 4.81 -3.80
CA LEU A 426 -6.32 5.09 -3.52
C LEU A 426 -5.37 4.49 -4.57
N ARG A 427 -5.82 3.55 -5.39
CA ARG A 427 -5.04 2.90 -6.45
C ARG A 427 -5.39 3.39 -7.85
N ILE A 428 -6.61 3.88 -8.05
CA ILE A 428 -7.10 4.36 -9.36
C ILE A 428 -7.42 5.86 -9.38
N PHE A 429 -6.86 6.65 -8.45
CA PHE A 429 -7.07 8.10 -8.41
C PHE A 429 -6.55 8.81 -9.68
N ASP A 430 -5.70 8.14 -10.45
CA ASP A 430 -5.06 8.63 -11.65
C ASP A 430 -5.99 8.69 -12.87
N ARG A 431 -7.11 7.97 -12.81
CA ARG A 431 -8.04 7.71 -13.92
C ARG A 431 -9.50 7.98 -13.52
N GLN A 432 -10.34 8.25 -14.50
CA GLN A 432 -11.77 8.48 -14.32
C GLN A 432 -12.54 7.17 -14.53
N VAL A 433 -12.62 6.36 -13.48
CA VAL A 433 -13.42 5.13 -13.46
C VAL A 433 -14.71 5.37 -12.72
N GLY A 434 -15.83 4.92 -13.28
CA GLY A 434 -17.12 4.90 -12.61
C GLY A 434 -17.32 3.64 -11.81
N VAL A 435 -17.92 3.76 -10.62
CA VAL A 435 -18.22 2.61 -9.77
C VAL A 435 -19.69 2.64 -9.36
N LEU A 436 -20.40 1.56 -9.65
CA LEU A 436 -21.76 1.34 -9.19
C LEU A 436 -21.74 0.35 -8.04
N ILE A 437 -22.13 0.79 -6.84
CA ILE A 437 -22.28 -0.09 -5.68
C ILE A 437 -23.69 -0.68 -5.74
N ALA A 438 -23.77 -2.00 -5.90
CA ALA A 438 -25.02 -2.74 -5.86
C ALA A 438 -25.05 -3.59 -4.60
N ASP A 439 -26.06 -3.42 -3.73
CA ASP A 439 -26.16 -4.20 -2.50
C ASP A 439 -27.62 -4.56 -2.18
N SER A 440 -27.84 -5.63 -1.43
CA SER A 440 -29.18 -6.07 -1.02
C SER A 440 -29.65 -5.44 0.29
N SER A 441 -28.72 -4.93 1.10
CA SER A 441 -28.97 -4.27 2.38
C SER A 441 -29.14 -2.77 2.17
N PRO A 442 -30.38 -2.23 2.31
CA PRO A 442 -30.58 -0.78 2.23
C PRO A 442 -29.81 -0.03 3.32
N LYS A 443 -29.54 -0.68 4.46
CA LYS A 443 -28.77 -0.11 5.57
C LYS A 443 -27.31 0.13 5.20
N PHE A 444 -26.65 -0.87 4.60
CA PHE A 444 -25.25 -0.75 4.19
C PHE A 444 -25.11 0.18 2.99
N LEU A 445 -26.00 0.05 2.01
CA LEU A 445 -26.00 0.93 0.85
C LEU A 445 -26.26 2.40 1.23
N ARG A 446 -27.04 2.66 2.29
CA ARG A 446 -27.22 4.03 2.83
C ARG A 446 -25.95 4.62 3.42
N VAL A 447 -25.10 3.82 4.08
CA VAL A 447 -23.78 4.25 4.57
C VAL A 447 -22.87 4.58 3.38
N ALA A 448 -22.79 3.70 2.39
CA ALA A 448 -22.05 3.95 1.16
C ALA A 448 -22.52 5.23 0.46
N LEU A 449 -23.84 5.44 0.35
CA LEU A 449 -24.41 6.67 -0.21
C LEU A 449 -23.99 7.91 0.58
N ASP A 450 -23.98 7.85 1.90
CA ASP A 450 -23.54 8.97 2.74
C ASP A 450 -22.08 9.34 2.46
N LYS A 451 -21.23 8.32 2.36
CA LYS A 451 -19.80 8.44 2.13
C LYS A 451 -19.43 8.99 0.74
N PHE A 452 -20.20 8.62 -0.28
CA PHE A 452 -19.82 8.83 -1.68
C PHE A 452 -20.80 9.69 -2.50
N ARG A 453 -21.82 10.29 -1.87
CA ARG A 453 -22.84 11.11 -2.55
C ARG A 453 -22.26 12.14 -3.52
N ASP A 454 -21.24 12.85 -3.06
CA ASP A 454 -20.62 13.97 -3.77
C ASP A 454 -19.59 13.54 -4.83
N ASP A 455 -19.25 12.24 -4.89
CA ASP A 455 -18.38 11.73 -5.95
C ASP A 455 -19.24 11.44 -7.20
N GLU A 456 -19.14 12.32 -8.20
CA GLU A 456 -19.85 12.20 -9.50
C GLU A 456 -19.58 10.86 -10.22
N ARG A 457 -18.53 10.13 -9.84
CA ARG A 457 -18.16 8.82 -10.44
C ARG A 457 -18.85 7.64 -9.77
N VAL A 458 -19.63 7.84 -8.71
CA VAL A 458 -20.24 6.74 -7.94
C VAL A 458 -21.74 6.66 -8.21
N ALA A 459 -22.29 5.47 -8.38
CA ALA A 459 -23.73 5.22 -8.49
C ALA A 459 -24.16 4.10 -7.55
N PHE A 460 -25.46 3.96 -7.30
CA PHE A 460 -25.97 3.01 -6.31
C PHE A 460 -27.20 2.27 -6.81
N ARG A 461 -27.32 0.98 -6.52
CA ARG A 461 -28.52 0.18 -6.79
C ARG A 461 -28.85 -0.79 -5.66
N LEU A 462 -30.11 -0.80 -5.24
CA LEU A 462 -30.63 -1.75 -4.26
C LEU A 462 -31.10 -3.03 -4.95
N LEU A 463 -30.51 -4.16 -4.62
CA LEU A 463 -30.95 -5.50 -5.03
C LEU A 463 -32.11 -5.95 -4.13
N ARG A 464 -33.35 -5.62 -4.53
CA ARG A 464 -34.53 -5.88 -3.69
C ARG A 464 -34.85 -7.38 -3.60
N TRP A 465 -35.31 -7.83 -2.44
CA TRP A 465 -35.89 -9.17 -2.30
C TRP A 465 -37.29 -9.23 -2.92
N LEU A 466 -37.46 -10.07 -3.93
CA LEU A 466 -38.72 -10.28 -4.66
C LEU A 466 -39.50 -11.41 -3.98
N LYS A 467 -40.38 -11.06 -3.04
CA LYS A 467 -41.11 -12.02 -2.19
C LYS A 467 -41.85 -13.11 -2.99
N GLU A 468 -42.52 -12.73 -4.07
CA GLU A 468 -43.32 -13.64 -4.90
C GLU A 468 -42.45 -14.68 -5.63
N GLN A 469 -41.20 -14.33 -5.92
CA GLN A 469 -40.26 -15.16 -6.68
C GLN A 469 -39.21 -15.82 -5.78
N ASN A 470 -39.23 -15.50 -4.47
CA ASN A 470 -38.32 -16.01 -3.45
C ASN A 470 -36.83 -15.88 -3.83
N ARG A 471 -36.46 -14.73 -4.41
CA ARG A 471 -35.08 -14.42 -4.84
C ARG A 471 -34.76 -12.93 -4.69
N LEU A 472 -33.48 -12.58 -4.76
CA LEU A 472 -33.04 -11.20 -4.98
C LEU A 472 -33.27 -10.79 -6.45
N ALA A 473 -33.51 -9.50 -6.66
CA ALA A 473 -33.43 -8.89 -7.98
C ALA A 473 -32.02 -9.10 -8.54
N TYR A 474 -31.93 -9.43 -9.82
CA TYR A 474 -30.67 -9.58 -10.53
C TYR A 474 -30.13 -8.21 -10.98
N VAL A 475 -28.84 -8.14 -11.30
CA VAL A 475 -28.18 -6.85 -11.53
C VAL A 475 -28.77 -6.12 -12.75
N GLU A 476 -29.01 -6.81 -13.86
CA GLU A 476 -29.65 -6.30 -15.08
C GLU A 476 -31.04 -5.70 -14.84
N GLU A 477 -31.75 -6.17 -13.81
CA GLU A 477 -33.09 -5.68 -13.47
C GLU A 477 -33.03 -4.30 -12.78
N VAL A 478 -31.87 -3.92 -12.24
CA VAL A 478 -31.70 -2.67 -11.48
C VAL A 478 -30.80 -1.63 -12.18
N LEU A 479 -30.06 -1.99 -13.23
CA LEU A 479 -29.16 -1.04 -13.91
C LEU A 479 -29.89 -0.03 -14.79
N GLY A 480 -31.12 -0.31 -15.22
CA GLY A 480 -31.83 0.52 -16.20
C GLY A 480 -31.34 0.30 -17.65
N PRO A 481 -32.16 0.66 -18.65
CA PRO A 481 -31.88 0.35 -20.05
C PRO A 481 -30.62 1.05 -20.58
N GLU A 482 -30.29 2.25 -20.07
CA GLU A 482 -29.16 3.05 -20.52
C GLU A 482 -27.83 2.35 -20.23
N LEU A 483 -27.71 1.80 -19.02
CA LEU A 483 -26.47 1.16 -18.56
C LEU A 483 -26.37 -0.29 -19.06
N VAL A 484 -27.50 -1.00 -19.17
CA VAL A 484 -27.54 -2.32 -19.83
C VAL A 484 -27.12 -2.21 -21.30
N ALA A 485 -27.59 -1.19 -22.02
CA ALA A 485 -27.21 -0.96 -23.41
C ALA A 485 -25.73 -0.58 -23.57
N ARG A 486 -25.17 0.22 -22.66
CA ARG A 486 -23.72 0.51 -22.63
C ARG A 486 -22.89 -0.73 -22.31
N GLY A 487 -23.40 -1.57 -21.40
CA GLY A 487 -22.65 -2.62 -20.73
C GLY A 487 -21.65 -2.08 -19.71
N VAL A 488 -21.15 -2.92 -18.81
CA VAL A 488 -20.11 -2.58 -17.81
C VAL A 488 -18.79 -3.29 -18.12
N ASP A 489 -17.67 -2.78 -17.60
CA ASP A 489 -16.33 -3.25 -17.93
C ASP A 489 -15.83 -4.31 -16.93
N ALA A 490 -16.23 -4.20 -15.67
CA ALA A 490 -15.88 -5.13 -14.63
C ALA A 490 -17.02 -5.32 -13.60
N ILE A 491 -17.06 -6.49 -12.98
CA ILE A 491 -17.87 -6.78 -11.80
C ILE A 491 -16.95 -7.36 -10.72
N ALA A 492 -17.00 -6.81 -9.51
CA ALA A 492 -16.34 -7.37 -8.35
C ALA A 492 -17.40 -7.89 -7.36
N SER A 493 -17.14 -9.03 -6.73
CA SER A 493 -17.95 -9.56 -5.62
C SER A 493 -17.00 -10.01 -4.51
N THR A 494 -16.76 -9.11 -3.56
CA THR A 494 -15.81 -9.31 -2.46
C THR A 494 -16.51 -9.82 -1.21
N ASN A 495 -16.15 -11.03 -0.77
CA ASN A 495 -16.67 -11.69 0.42
C ASN A 495 -18.20 -11.87 0.48
N ALA A 496 -18.89 -11.97 -0.65
CA ALA A 496 -20.35 -12.09 -0.69
C ALA A 496 -20.88 -13.21 -1.59
N ILE A 497 -20.06 -13.75 -2.52
CA ILE A 497 -20.54 -14.71 -3.52
C ILE A 497 -21.16 -15.97 -2.89
N HIS A 498 -20.66 -16.37 -1.72
CA HIS A 498 -21.15 -17.54 -0.99
C HIS A 498 -22.55 -17.36 -0.39
N LEU A 499 -23.06 -16.12 -0.32
CA LEU A 499 -24.37 -15.78 0.24
C LEU A 499 -25.53 -15.99 -0.77
N TYR A 500 -25.24 -16.25 -2.04
CA TYR A 500 -26.26 -16.37 -3.08
C TYR A 500 -26.76 -17.81 -3.21
N LEU A 501 -28.05 -18.03 -2.90
CA LEU A 501 -28.73 -19.32 -3.04
C LEU A 501 -28.85 -19.74 -4.51
N ASP A 502 -29.30 -18.81 -5.37
CA ASP A 502 -29.40 -19.01 -6.82
C ASP A 502 -28.19 -18.42 -7.54
N LEU A 503 -27.00 -18.93 -7.21
CA LEU A 503 -25.76 -18.47 -7.79
C LEU A 503 -25.73 -18.59 -9.34
N PRO A 504 -26.16 -19.71 -9.96
CA PRO A 504 -26.11 -19.85 -11.42
C PRO A 504 -26.81 -18.71 -12.17
N GLN A 505 -27.99 -18.31 -11.71
CA GLN A 505 -28.74 -17.24 -12.37
C GLN A 505 -28.14 -15.88 -12.01
N THR A 506 -27.65 -15.71 -10.78
CA THR A 506 -26.93 -14.50 -10.36
C THR A 506 -25.74 -14.22 -11.26
N VAL A 507 -24.89 -15.22 -11.56
CA VAL A 507 -23.73 -15.02 -12.44
C VAL A 507 -24.12 -14.94 -13.92
N ALA A 508 -25.19 -15.62 -14.35
CA ALA A 508 -25.74 -15.42 -15.71
C ALA A 508 -26.20 -13.97 -15.92
N SER A 509 -26.74 -13.36 -14.88
CA SER A 509 -27.14 -11.96 -14.80
C SER A 509 -25.95 -11.00 -15.01
N TRP A 510 -24.80 -11.32 -14.40
CA TRP A 510 -23.55 -10.59 -14.59
C TRP A 510 -23.07 -10.66 -16.04
N ALA A 511 -23.17 -11.86 -16.65
CA ALA A 511 -22.78 -12.05 -18.04
C ALA A 511 -23.63 -11.20 -19.00
N ARG A 512 -24.91 -10.99 -18.70
CA ARG A 512 -25.81 -10.15 -19.53
C ARG A 512 -25.39 -8.68 -19.57
N VAL A 513 -24.87 -8.14 -18.47
CA VAL A 513 -24.54 -6.71 -18.35
C VAL A 513 -23.06 -6.38 -18.64
N LEU A 514 -22.14 -7.34 -18.51
CA LEU A 514 -20.73 -7.14 -18.83
C LEU A 514 -20.52 -6.99 -20.33
N ARG A 515 -19.71 -6.06 -20.81
CA ARG A 515 -19.35 -6.04 -22.24
C ARG A 515 -18.52 -7.27 -22.64
N PRO A 516 -18.44 -7.62 -23.94
CA PRO A 516 -17.42 -8.53 -24.45
C PRO A 516 -16.01 -8.14 -23.99
N GLY A 517 -15.24 -9.08 -23.46
CA GLY A 517 -13.93 -8.83 -22.84
C GLY A 517 -13.98 -8.27 -21.41
N GLY A 518 -15.17 -7.99 -20.88
CA GLY A 518 -15.37 -7.56 -19.50
C GLY A 518 -14.96 -8.64 -18.49
N ARG A 519 -14.65 -8.22 -17.26
CA ARG A 519 -14.01 -9.09 -16.26
C ARG A 519 -14.86 -9.25 -14.99
N VAL A 520 -14.68 -10.39 -14.33
CA VAL A 520 -15.28 -10.71 -13.04
C VAL A 520 -14.16 -11.00 -12.05
N PHE A 521 -14.24 -10.37 -10.87
CA PHE A 521 -13.30 -10.55 -9.76
C PHE A 521 -14.09 -11.02 -8.54
N VAL A 522 -13.84 -12.23 -8.09
CA VAL A 522 -14.52 -12.83 -6.95
C VAL A 522 -13.48 -13.16 -5.90
N GLN A 523 -13.77 -12.81 -4.65
CA GLN A 523 -13.01 -13.37 -3.54
C GLN A 523 -13.93 -13.76 -2.39
N SER A 524 -13.52 -14.76 -1.61
CA SER A 524 -14.16 -15.09 -0.34
C SER A 524 -13.31 -16.06 0.49
N GLY A 525 -13.38 -15.89 1.82
CA GLY A 525 -12.86 -16.84 2.81
C GLY A 525 -13.85 -17.97 3.15
N ASN A 526 -15.01 -18.00 2.49
CA ASN A 526 -16.11 -18.96 2.70
C ASN A 526 -16.30 -19.89 1.50
N ILE A 527 -15.19 -20.28 0.88
CA ILE A 527 -15.14 -21.25 -0.22
C ILE A 527 -14.25 -22.40 0.23
N ARG A 528 -14.74 -23.64 0.07
CA ARG A 528 -13.93 -24.83 0.36
C ARG A 528 -12.94 -25.05 -0.79
N ASN A 529 -11.73 -24.54 -0.58
CA ASN A 529 -10.64 -24.61 -1.56
C ASN A 529 -9.75 -25.83 -1.29
N PRO A 530 -9.53 -26.72 -2.28
CA PRO A 530 -8.67 -27.90 -2.11
C PRO A 530 -7.19 -27.55 -1.85
N GLN A 531 -6.77 -26.32 -2.10
CA GLN A 531 -5.41 -25.83 -1.83
C GLN A 531 -5.24 -25.28 -0.41
N ALA A 532 -6.31 -25.22 0.39
CA ALA A 532 -6.24 -24.73 1.77
C ALA A 532 -5.29 -25.60 2.62
N GLY A 533 -4.40 -24.95 3.37
CA GLY A 533 -3.51 -25.60 4.31
C GLY A 533 -4.28 -26.26 5.46
N PRO A 534 -3.73 -27.31 6.10
CA PRO A 534 -4.44 -28.10 7.12
C PRO A 534 -4.78 -27.32 8.41
N ARG A 535 -4.24 -26.11 8.58
CA ARG A 535 -4.48 -25.23 9.73
C ARG A 535 -5.30 -23.98 9.35
N GLU A 536 -5.65 -23.84 8.08
CA GLU A 536 -6.43 -22.71 7.60
C GLU A 536 -7.92 -22.98 7.78
N TRP A 537 -8.61 -22.04 8.41
CA TRP A 537 -10.04 -22.10 8.63
C TRP A 537 -10.80 -21.51 7.46
N ILE A 538 -12.02 -22.01 7.29
CA ILE A 538 -13.08 -21.30 6.59
C ILE A 538 -13.81 -20.48 7.64
N LEU A 539 -13.97 -19.17 7.40
CA LEU A 539 -14.47 -18.21 8.40
C LEU A 539 -15.78 -18.70 9.02
N ASP A 540 -16.78 -18.95 8.18
CA ASP A 540 -18.10 -19.28 8.66
C ASP A 540 -18.09 -20.65 9.35
N GLU A 541 -17.25 -21.61 8.94
CA GLU A 541 -17.13 -22.93 9.60
C GLU A 541 -16.77 -22.83 11.08
N THR A 542 -16.07 -21.75 11.47
CA THR A 542 -15.81 -21.48 12.90
C THR A 542 -17.11 -21.28 13.68
N VAL A 543 -18.21 -20.80 13.09
CA VAL A 543 -19.51 -20.62 13.76
C VAL A 543 -20.11 -21.96 14.16
N TRP A 544 -20.00 -22.99 13.31
CA TRP A 544 -20.42 -24.36 13.66
C TRP A 544 -19.54 -24.93 14.76
N ALA A 545 -18.22 -24.75 14.67
CA ALA A 545 -17.30 -25.21 15.71
C ALA A 545 -17.53 -24.51 17.07
N ILE A 546 -17.78 -23.20 17.06
CA ILE A 546 -18.14 -22.40 18.24
C ILE A 546 -19.43 -22.95 18.86
N HIS A 547 -20.42 -23.30 18.04
CA HIS A 547 -21.66 -23.91 18.53
C HIS A 547 -21.39 -25.24 19.26
N GLU A 548 -20.63 -26.15 18.65
CA GLU A 548 -20.31 -27.45 19.26
C GLU A 548 -19.54 -27.29 20.58
N VAL A 549 -18.53 -26.41 20.59
CA VAL A 549 -17.77 -26.09 21.81
C VAL A 549 -18.70 -25.49 22.87
N ALA A 550 -19.58 -24.56 22.50
CA ALA A 550 -20.53 -23.95 23.43
C ALA A 550 -21.50 -24.98 24.04
N VAL A 551 -22.00 -25.94 23.26
CA VAL A 551 -22.82 -27.05 23.78
C VAL A 551 -22.02 -27.87 24.80
N GLY A 552 -20.76 -28.19 24.50
CA GLY A 552 -19.86 -28.89 25.42
C GLY A 552 -19.62 -28.10 26.71
N LEU A 553 -19.42 -26.78 26.61
CA LEU A 553 -19.26 -25.88 27.75
C LEU A 553 -20.52 -25.82 28.61
N VAL A 554 -21.71 -25.72 28.01
CA VAL A 554 -22.97 -25.70 28.78
C VAL A 554 -23.19 -27.01 29.53
N ARG A 555 -22.87 -28.16 28.92
CA ARG A 555 -22.98 -29.47 29.59
C ARG A 555 -22.08 -29.59 30.82
N ASN A 556 -20.85 -29.07 30.74
CA ASN A 556 -19.80 -29.43 31.70
C ASN A 556 -19.38 -28.30 32.65
N ASP A 557 -19.43 -27.04 32.21
CA ASP A 557 -18.98 -25.90 33.02
C ASP A 557 -20.11 -25.41 33.96
N PRO A 558 -19.87 -25.31 35.29
CA PRO A 558 -20.85 -24.81 36.23
C PRO A 558 -21.36 -23.40 35.93
N ARG A 559 -20.57 -22.54 35.27
CA ARG A 559 -20.95 -21.16 34.94
C ARG A 559 -22.21 -21.08 34.07
N TYR A 560 -22.45 -22.09 33.24
CA TYR A 560 -23.57 -22.12 32.30
C TYR A 560 -24.63 -23.16 32.67
N ALA A 561 -24.60 -23.69 33.90
CA ALA A 561 -25.49 -24.75 34.34
C ALA A 561 -26.98 -24.43 34.16
N ALA A 562 -27.36 -23.14 34.26
CA ALA A 562 -28.72 -22.66 34.05
C ALA A 562 -29.27 -22.94 32.63
N TYR A 563 -28.40 -23.09 31.63
CA TYR A 563 -28.79 -23.31 30.23
C TYR A 563 -28.84 -24.79 29.83
N ARG A 564 -28.45 -25.72 30.71
CA ARG A 564 -28.44 -27.17 30.40
C ARG A 564 -29.79 -27.72 29.94
N PRO A 565 -30.94 -27.38 30.57
CA PRO A 565 -32.24 -27.88 30.13
C PRO A 565 -32.58 -27.50 28.68
N LEU A 566 -31.97 -26.44 28.16
CA LEU A 566 -32.20 -25.98 26.78
C LEU A 566 -31.57 -26.92 25.74
N LEU A 567 -30.58 -27.72 26.15
CA LEU A 567 -29.94 -28.71 25.27
C LEU A 567 -30.82 -29.95 25.07
N ASP A 568 -31.76 -30.20 25.99
CA ASP A 568 -32.68 -31.34 25.94
C ASP A 568 -33.95 -31.01 25.11
N ASP A 569 -34.17 -29.74 24.77
CA ASP A 569 -35.25 -29.30 23.88
C ASP A 569 -34.81 -29.39 22.41
N GLU A 570 -34.90 -30.60 21.86
CA GLU A 570 -34.47 -30.88 20.48
C GLU A 570 -35.21 -30.03 19.44
N ALA A 571 -36.51 -29.77 19.63
CA ALA A 571 -37.32 -29.03 18.68
C ALA A 571 -36.88 -27.56 18.62
N ARG A 572 -36.67 -26.95 19.78
CA ARG A 572 -36.15 -25.58 19.88
C ARG A 572 -34.72 -25.48 19.35
N MET A 573 -33.85 -26.41 19.71
CA MET A 573 -32.48 -26.42 19.20
C MET A 573 -32.45 -26.51 17.68
N ARG A 574 -33.25 -27.41 17.09
CA ARG A 574 -33.37 -27.54 15.63
C ARG A 574 -33.86 -26.25 14.97
N ALA A 575 -34.78 -25.53 15.59
CA ALA A 575 -35.26 -24.24 15.08
C ALA A 575 -34.16 -23.16 15.09
N HIS A 576 -33.34 -23.11 16.14
CA HIS A 576 -32.19 -22.19 16.20
C HIS A 576 -31.08 -22.57 15.20
N LEU A 577 -30.78 -23.85 15.04
CA LEU A 577 -29.82 -24.33 14.03
C LEU A 577 -30.30 -23.99 12.61
N ALA A 578 -31.60 -24.20 12.32
CA ALA A 578 -32.19 -23.80 11.05
C ALA A 578 -32.16 -22.28 10.84
N HIS A 579 -32.25 -21.48 11.91
CA HIS A 579 -32.07 -20.03 11.82
C HIS A 579 -30.61 -19.66 11.52
N ARG A 580 -29.64 -20.26 12.22
CA ARG A 580 -28.20 -20.08 11.96
C ARG A 580 -27.87 -20.39 10.50
N ASP A 581 -28.33 -21.52 9.99
CA ASP A 581 -28.02 -21.99 8.63
C ASP A 581 -28.67 -21.13 7.52
N ARG A 582 -29.62 -20.25 7.87
CA ARG A 582 -30.15 -19.21 6.95
C ARG A 582 -29.30 -17.93 6.96
N VAL A 583 -28.51 -17.70 8.01
CA VAL A 583 -27.64 -16.52 8.16
C VAL A 583 -26.23 -16.86 7.69
N PHE A 584 -25.70 -18.00 8.12
CA PHE A 584 -24.43 -18.57 7.71
C PHE A 584 -24.70 -19.77 6.81
N LEU A 585 -24.62 -19.57 5.50
CA LEU A 585 -24.96 -20.62 4.54
C LEU A 585 -23.91 -21.74 4.55
N PRO A 586 -24.32 -22.99 4.27
CA PRO A 586 -23.38 -24.09 4.11
C PRO A 586 -22.31 -23.79 3.06
N VAL A 587 -21.06 -24.06 3.41
CA VAL A 587 -19.91 -23.84 2.55
C VAL A 587 -19.97 -24.76 1.33
N ARG A 588 -19.70 -24.19 0.16
CA ARG A 588 -19.68 -24.91 -1.12
C ARG A 588 -18.23 -25.09 -1.61
N PRO A 589 -17.94 -26.16 -2.38
CA PRO A 589 -16.62 -26.39 -2.94
C PRO A 589 -16.29 -25.38 -4.03
N LEU A 590 -14.99 -25.07 -4.21
CA LEU A 590 -14.50 -24.14 -5.24
C LEU A 590 -15.04 -24.47 -6.64
N GLU A 591 -15.11 -25.76 -6.98
CA GLU A 591 -15.57 -26.26 -8.27
C GLU A 591 -17.02 -25.83 -8.57
N TYR A 592 -17.86 -25.66 -7.56
CA TYR A 592 -19.23 -25.16 -7.73
C TYR A 592 -19.23 -23.73 -8.29
N TYR A 593 -18.41 -22.83 -7.74
CA TYR A 593 -18.34 -21.43 -8.16
C TYR A 593 -17.73 -21.29 -9.56
N VAL A 594 -16.63 -22.02 -9.81
CA VAL A 594 -15.97 -22.07 -11.13
C VAL A 594 -16.96 -22.55 -12.19
N ARG A 595 -17.67 -23.66 -11.93
CA ARG A 595 -18.66 -24.20 -12.87
C ARG A 595 -19.82 -23.23 -13.11
N CYS A 596 -20.30 -22.53 -12.09
CA CYS A 596 -21.35 -21.53 -12.27
C CYS A 596 -20.90 -20.41 -13.23
N LEU A 597 -19.66 -19.92 -13.08
CA LEU A 597 -19.09 -18.90 -13.98
C LEU A 597 -18.96 -19.46 -15.42
N GLU A 598 -18.43 -20.67 -15.58
CA GLU A 598 -18.27 -21.29 -16.90
C GLU A 598 -19.60 -21.52 -17.61
N VAL A 599 -20.61 -22.03 -16.90
CA VAL A 599 -21.97 -22.23 -17.44
C VAL A 599 -22.63 -20.90 -17.82
N ALA A 600 -22.34 -19.81 -17.09
CA ALA A 600 -22.77 -18.47 -17.45
C ALA A 600 -22.01 -17.86 -18.64
N GLY A 601 -21.04 -18.58 -19.22
CA GLY A 601 -20.30 -18.18 -20.40
C GLY A 601 -19.03 -17.37 -20.10
N PHE A 602 -18.54 -17.39 -18.86
CA PHE A 602 -17.23 -16.84 -18.53
C PHE A 602 -16.12 -17.85 -18.77
N ARG A 603 -14.93 -17.36 -19.12
CA ARG A 603 -13.70 -18.14 -19.06
C ARG A 603 -12.95 -17.77 -17.78
N VAL A 604 -12.78 -18.72 -16.87
CA VAL A 604 -11.93 -18.52 -15.68
C VAL A 604 -10.48 -18.40 -16.13
N ALA A 605 -9.87 -17.26 -15.82
CA ALA A 605 -8.52 -16.91 -16.23
C ALA A 605 -7.49 -17.33 -15.17
N ASP A 606 -7.85 -17.18 -13.89
CA ASP A 606 -6.97 -17.48 -12.77
C ASP A 606 -7.77 -17.83 -11.51
N VAL A 607 -7.22 -18.73 -10.71
CA VAL A 607 -7.72 -19.06 -9.37
C VAL A 607 -6.53 -19.16 -8.43
N THR A 608 -6.47 -18.27 -7.45
CA THR A 608 -5.39 -18.20 -6.47
C THR A 608 -5.94 -18.23 -5.05
N ALA A 609 -5.07 -18.53 -4.09
CA ALA A 609 -5.39 -18.53 -2.68
C ALA A 609 -4.31 -17.79 -1.88
N ARG A 610 -4.70 -17.16 -0.77
CA ARG A 610 -3.77 -16.56 0.20
C ARG A 610 -4.20 -16.90 1.62
N THR A 611 -3.22 -17.19 2.47
CA THR A 611 -3.41 -17.24 3.92
C THR A 611 -3.63 -15.82 4.44
N ILE A 612 -4.76 -15.59 5.09
CA ILE A 612 -5.06 -14.34 5.78
C ILE A 612 -5.15 -14.63 7.28
N GLU A 613 -4.45 -13.84 8.09
CA GLU A 613 -4.55 -13.93 9.55
C GLU A 613 -5.73 -13.10 10.05
N ALA A 614 -6.63 -13.74 10.80
CA ALA A 614 -7.77 -13.10 11.45
C ALA A 614 -7.54 -13.07 12.97
N ARG A 615 -7.63 -11.88 13.57
CA ARG A 615 -7.56 -11.74 15.03
C ARG A 615 -8.82 -12.29 15.67
N VAL A 616 -8.67 -13.00 16.78
CA VAL A 616 -9.81 -13.57 17.53
C VAL A 616 -10.72 -12.47 18.07
N ASP A 617 -10.15 -11.35 18.52
CA ASP A 617 -10.90 -10.20 19.02
C ASP A 617 -11.78 -9.56 17.93
N ASP A 618 -11.21 -9.34 16.74
CA ASP A 618 -11.89 -8.79 15.57
C ASP A 618 -13.06 -9.72 15.15
N TRP A 619 -12.81 -11.03 15.10
CA TRP A 619 -13.86 -12.00 14.77
C TRP A 619 -14.94 -12.09 15.85
N PHE A 620 -14.57 -11.95 17.13
CA PHE A 620 -15.53 -11.92 18.24
C PHE A 620 -16.43 -10.68 18.16
N GLU A 621 -15.87 -9.51 17.85
CA GLU A 621 -16.65 -8.29 17.63
C GLU A 621 -17.67 -8.49 16.50
N PHE A 622 -17.24 -9.07 15.38
CA PHE A 622 -18.13 -9.39 14.26
C PHE A 622 -19.24 -10.37 14.68
N LEU A 623 -18.90 -11.50 15.29
CA LEU A 623 -19.88 -12.49 15.74
C LEU A 623 -20.80 -11.94 16.83
N GLY A 624 -20.34 -10.97 17.62
CA GLY A 624 -21.14 -10.22 18.58
C GLY A 624 -22.32 -9.51 17.93
N ALA A 625 -22.16 -8.96 16.71
CA ALA A 625 -23.25 -8.37 15.94
C ALA A 625 -24.26 -9.42 15.42
N TYR A 626 -23.82 -10.66 15.25
CA TYR A 626 -24.63 -11.80 14.80
C TYR A 626 -24.96 -12.80 15.91
N HIS A 627 -24.77 -12.43 17.19
CA HIS A 627 -24.84 -13.33 18.33
C HIS A 627 -26.15 -14.13 18.42
N GLU A 628 -27.27 -13.54 17.98
CA GLU A 628 -28.58 -14.21 17.89
C GLU A 628 -28.58 -15.39 16.92
N ALA A 629 -27.88 -15.29 15.78
CA ALA A 629 -27.72 -16.40 14.85
C ALA A 629 -26.71 -17.44 15.34
N VAL A 630 -25.65 -17.00 16.04
CA VAL A 630 -24.56 -17.88 16.52
C VAL A 630 -25.03 -18.78 17.67
N LEU A 631 -25.56 -18.20 18.75
CA LEU A 631 -26.03 -18.92 19.97
C LEU A 631 -27.39 -18.41 20.47
N GLY A 632 -28.35 -18.17 19.57
CA GLY A 632 -29.67 -17.64 19.92
C GLY A 632 -30.48 -18.48 20.92
N TRP A 633 -30.18 -19.78 21.03
CA TRP A 633 -30.84 -20.69 21.98
C TRP A 633 -30.56 -20.33 23.45
N VAL A 634 -29.43 -19.65 23.73
CA VAL A 634 -29.10 -19.11 25.05
C VAL A 634 -29.90 -17.82 25.28
N GLY A 635 -30.95 -17.87 26.11
CA GLY A 635 -31.79 -16.70 26.43
C GLY A 635 -32.90 -16.38 25.42
N GLY A 636 -32.82 -16.91 24.20
CA GLY A 636 -33.86 -16.83 23.18
C GLY A 636 -33.65 -15.78 22.09
N SER A 637 -34.39 -15.93 21.00
CA SER A 637 -34.31 -15.11 19.79
C SER A 637 -35.67 -14.54 19.44
N VAL A 638 -35.74 -13.27 19.02
CA VAL A 638 -37.00 -12.68 18.54
C VAL A 638 -37.46 -13.40 17.28
N LYS A 639 -36.53 -13.80 16.42
CA LYS A 639 -36.83 -14.48 15.15
C LYS A 639 -37.30 -15.92 15.32
N VAL A 640 -36.85 -16.62 16.37
CA VAL A 640 -37.17 -18.04 16.61
C VAL A 640 -38.21 -18.22 17.72
N ASP A 641 -38.01 -17.58 18.86
CA ASP A 641 -38.86 -17.71 20.05
C ASP A 641 -39.91 -16.59 20.18
N GLY A 642 -39.87 -15.56 19.34
CA GLY A 642 -40.75 -14.38 19.42
C GLY A 642 -40.46 -13.46 20.62
N ARG A 643 -39.38 -13.73 21.37
CA ARG A 643 -39.00 -13.00 22.59
C ARG A 643 -37.52 -12.66 22.56
N ALA A 644 -37.19 -11.44 22.97
CA ALA A 644 -35.80 -11.02 23.13
C ALA A 644 -35.17 -11.66 24.38
N PRO A 645 -33.85 -11.90 24.39
CA PRO A 645 -33.17 -12.35 25.60
C PRO A 645 -33.20 -11.25 26.68
N THR A 646 -33.15 -11.65 27.95
CA THR A 646 -32.87 -10.71 29.04
C THR A 646 -31.44 -10.17 28.92
N ASP A 647 -31.15 -9.02 29.55
CA ASP A 647 -29.80 -8.44 29.54
C ASP A 647 -28.75 -9.42 30.11
N ASP A 648 -29.13 -10.17 31.15
CA ASP A 648 -28.28 -11.19 31.75
C ASP A 648 -27.98 -12.33 30.78
N ALA A 649 -29.02 -12.85 30.11
CA ALA A 649 -28.84 -13.93 29.14
C ALA A 649 -28.08 -13.48 27.89
N MET A 650 -28.19 -12.20 27.50
CA MET A 650 -27.38 -11.63 26.44
C MET A 650 -25.90 -11.55 26.83
N ARG A 651 -25.59 -11.11 28.07
CA ARG A 651 -24.21 -11.11 28.58
C ARG A 651 -23.62 -12.51 28.64
N ASP A 652 -24.39 -13.48 29.16
CA ASP A 652 -23.98 -14.88 29.20
C ASP A 652 -23.76 -15.46 27.82
N ARG A 653 -24.62 -15.14 26.85
CA ARG A 653 -24.47 -15.57 25.45
C ARG A 653 -23.15 -15.07 24.87
N LEU A 654 -22.86 -13.78 25.00
CA LEU A 654 -21.61 -13.19 24.48
C LEU A 654 -20.39 -13.77 25.19
N ALA A 655 -20.47 -13.96 26.51
CA ALA A 655 -19.40 -14.60 27.29
C ALA A 655 -19.17 -16.06 26.86
N LEU A 656 -20.24 -16.81 26.56
CA LEU A 656 -20.16 -18.18 26.06
C LEU A 656 -19.57 -18.24 24.65
N ILE A 657 -19.94 -17.33 23.75
CA ILE A 657 -19.30 -17.20 22.42
C ILE A 657 -17.80 -16.99 22.60
N ARG A 658 -17.40 -16.02 23.45
CA ARG A 658 -15.98 -15.74 23.69
C ARG A 658 -15.24 -16.94 24.24
N HIS A 659 -15.78 -17.58 25.26
CA HIS A 659 -15.17 -18.74 25.90
C HIS A 659 -15.06 -19.94 24.96
N ALA A 660 -16.06 -20.14 24.08
CA ALA A 660 -16.00 -21.15 23.04
C ALA A 660 -14.90 -20.85 22.02
N MET A 661 -14.71 -19.59 21.63
CA MET A 661 -13.61 -19.17 20.75
C MET A 661 -12.24 -19.36 21.40
N ASP A 662 -12.06 -18.95 22.67
CA ASP A 662 -10.80 -19.14 23.39
C ASP A 662 -10.43 -20.62 23.49
N THR A 663 -11.43 -21.49 23.68
CA THR A 663 -11.25 -22.95 23.68
C THR A 663 -10.90 -23.46 22.28
N LEU A 664 -11.65 -23.06 21.26
CA LEU A 664 -11.47 -23.48 19.87
C LEU A 664 -10.09 -23.12 19.32
N PHE A 665 -9.62 -21.91 19.61
CA PHE A 665 -8.34 -21.41 19.14
C PHE A 665 -7.19 -21.67 20.11
N GLY A 666 -7.45 -22.29 21.27
CA GLY A 666 -6.42 -22.62 22.27
C GLY A 666 -5.74 -21.38 22.85
N GLY A 667 -6.49 -20.30 23.07
CA GLY A 667 -6.00 -19.04 23.63
C GLY A 667 -5.10 -18.21 22.71
N ARG A 668 -4.90 -18.62 21.44
CA ARG A 668 -4.13 -17.83 20.46
C ARG A 668 -4.86 -16.52 20.12
N PRO A 669 -4.13 -15.40 19.93
CA PRO A 669 -4.74 -14.10 19.60
C PRO A 669 -5.24 -14.02 18.16
N ALA A 670 -4.85 -14.95 17.29
CA ALA A 670 -5.23 -15.00 15.88
C ALA A 670 -5.28 -16.43 15.33
N PHE A 671 -5.96 -16.60 14.21
CA PHE A 671 -6.04 -17.84 13.45
C PHE A 671 -5.90 -17.56 11.95
N GLN A 672 -5.49 -18.58 11.19
CA GLN A 672 -5.25 -18.47 9.75
C GLN A 672 -6.49 -18.89 8.98
N CYS A 673 -6.78 -18.20 7.88
CA CYS A 673 -7.91 -18.48 7.00
C CYS A 673 -7.44 -18.59 5.56
N CYS A 674 -8.02 -19.52 4.80
CA CYS A 674 -7.75 -19.63 3.37
C CYS A 674 -8.68 -18.69 2.61
N TRP A 675 -8.11 -17.68 1.96
CA TRP A 675 -8.87 -16.75 1.14
C TRP A 675 -8.71 -17.07 -0.33
N THR A 676 -9.81 -17.33 -1.03
CA THR A 676 -9.80 -17.71 -2.44
C THR A 676 -10.14 -16.54 -3.34
N TYR A 677 -9.46 -16.43 -4.47
CA TYR A 677 -9.62 -15.39 -5.50
C TYR A 677 -9.87 -16.07 -6.84
N VAL A 678 -10.92 -15.66 -7.55
CA VAL A 678 -11.30 -16.18 -8.86
C VAL A 678 -11.45 -15.01 -9.82
N ASN A 679 -10.64 -15.00 -10.87
CA ASN A 679 -10.68 -14.00 -11.92
C ASN A 679 -11.20 -14.64 -13.21
N ALA A 680 -12.23 -14.06 -13.80
CA ALA A 680 -12.84 -14.58 -15.03
C ALA A 680 -13.07 -13.46 -16.06
N VAL A 681 -13.21 -13.84 -17.33
CA VAL A 681 -13.41 -12.92 -18.45
C VAL A 681 -14.64 -13.37 -19.24
N ARG A 682 -15.51 -12.44 -19.63
CA ARG A 682 -16.57 -12.68 -20.63
C ARG A 682 -15.91 -12.71 -22.02
N PRO A 683 -15.79 -13.86 -22.70
CA PRO A 683 -15.17 -13.91 -24.02
C PRO A 683 -15.91 -13.02 -25.01
N GLY A 684 -15.17 -12.45 -25.98
CA GLY A 684 -15.81 -11.83 -27.14
C GLY A 684 -16.42 -12.89 -28.06
N ALA A 685 -17.46 -12.53 -28.81
CA ALA A 685 -17.91 -13.38 -29.90
C ALA A 685 -16.73 -13.59 -30.86
N ALA A 686 -16.38 -14.84 -31.15
CA ALA A 686 -15.40 -15.14 -32.18
C ALA A 686 -15.92 -14.54 -33.50
N PRO A 687 -15.08 -13.86 -34.31
CA PRO A 687 -15.50 -13.49 -35.65
C PRO A 687 -15.93 -14.77 -36.38
N ALA A 688 -17.15 -14.77 -36.92
CA ALA A 688 -17.63 -15.87 -37.73
C ALA A 688 -16.59 -16.13 -38.83
N SER A 689 -15.99 -17.33 -38.82
CA SER A 689 -15.08 -17.74 -39.88
C SER A 689 -15.84 -17.62 -41.19
N ALA A 690 -15.42 -16.67 -42.03
CA ALA A 690 -15.90 -16.56 -43.40
C ALA A 690 -15.55 -17.88 -44.11
N GLY A 691 -16.53 -18.78 -44.19
CA GLY A 691 -16.43 -20.00 -44.96
C GLY A 691 -16.09 -19.63 -46.39
N HIS A 692 -14.89 -19.99 -46.82
CA HIS A 692 -14.59 -20.09 -48.24
C HIS A 692 -15.37 -21.30 -48.76
N ALA A 693 -16.47 -21.00 -49.46
CA ALA A 693 -17.08 -21.90 -50.42
C ALA A 693 -16.48 -21.60 -51.80
#